data_AF-C2BGS7-F1
#
_entry.id   AF-C2BGS7-F1
#
_cell.length_a   1.000
_cell.length_b   1.000
_cell.length_c   1.000
_cell.angle_alpha   90.00
_cell.angle_beta   90.00
_cell.angle_gamma   90.00
#
_symmetry.space_group_name_H-M   'P 1'
#
loop_
_entity.id
_entity.type
_entity.pdbx_description
1 polymer ?
#
loop_
_entity_poly.entity_id
_entity_poly.type
_entity_poly.pdbx_seq_one_letter_code
_entity_poly.pdbx_strand_id
1 'polypeptide(L)'
;MNKKLIASLLTLGLILSPVSGQVGSGSMVSEARADESDYSKVISPSDRIKASIADYEKYKNTNLYRLASKEYKDEIYKVVDLAKEYIGKNSVSDSDLKDISEKLHDASQNLIKSSQSNLYNFKAKILNAEKVLRDNVDKNTTEESKEEFEKIDKIIKDSKAKLKDDQLAKLDGEELEKSTNEILGLLEDAKTHQNFKYENYHPTDEEVKKLDAEINNENEEISEEKFKNLANDIKKLVDSNEDFKNSARYKLASKEAITAYTTAFDKIKDLTEINKDNYYKTVELVKTVARARKAIEDKDLDLSVTKTNPDVDEIMAKFKAHLANSEKLLEKLKDDKLSSAYKEKLALADIYIQNYKNNLKRSSKDYQDLEAELDKLVEQIKKSKGEVEVRPEDKKKEKIEKLDKLLSLAKVLKDTDSYKKEGKPADKKALEDAINEAEYLKTKYGMGEVFVDDDKLSDAINKLEKALAKFERADDKALIKKLIEDLLKSTEGIRIDQIYGKDGKDAKNAYTKAREAAAKAAKDKNMSLSDLTKAYENFKDARDKLAEFLTSRLKKLVDDDSNFVDTEKYKEADRSLDAKDVDAILNYRSLIRDSKEELDKTSPDANKLDLLYKKLDAARREIEGKLSSQARKLTDAILDSDDFMDSLAFKAAATGSDKYLKYAAEKYKADLERAKKLSEAGKLDSKEAEAILESLSKSRDFIEDKISQKAYLIFEYTRTLEEIKNHKDYKSLNQALRKRLEAALDLAHKGGDEDEIFRALDEVMNDDSIKAFIKKIELEKNPNKVRDKLLIELTNLINEDKKLKEGSFKYTKAQKALRDAYDLALKEAKDLIADNKNPKEAEVKAVYQKLLKAKNALDGDKFDKLINDLAARFKKNQLKIASVEARKAIAAKINALSDPKATMDDALRVEKELDDLINPKFAATTTLTPTNQVQTSTRPVSTARNAGSIVKTGINGIAKVAAVLVVAAIILKLTSKKGDKK
;
A
#
# COMPACT_ATOMS: atom_id res chain seq x y z
N MET A 1 24.36 -52.56 29.28
CA MET A 1 24.64 -53.13 27.95
C MET A 1 24.20 -52.10 26.92
N ASN A 2 25.01 -51.24 26.32
CA ASN A 2 26.31 -51.27 25.61
C ASN A 2 26.00 -50.67 24.22
N LYS A 3 26.30 -49.38 24.05
CA LYS A 3 26.05 -48.52 22.87
C LYS A 3 26.75 -48.99 21.57
N LYS A 4 27.32 -50.20 21.57
CA LYS A 4 27.98 -50.85 20.44
C LYS A 4 27.04 -51.74 19.60
N LEU A 5 25.83 -52.06 20.06
CA LEU A 5 24.91 -52.92 19.29
C LEU A 5 24.13 -52.18 18.19
N ILE A 6 23.97 -50.86 18.31
CA ILE A 6 23.25 -50.04 17.32
C ILE A 6 24.19 -49.63 16.16
N ALA A 7 25.50 -49.55 16.39
CA ALA A 7 26.49 -49.27 15.34
C ALA A 7 26.77 -50.48 14.43
N SER A 8 26.49 -51.71 14.87
CA SER A 8 26.73 -52.94 14.11
C SER A 8 25.59 -53.34 13.16
N LEU A 9 24.39 -52.74 13.27
CA LEU A 9 23.27 -53.02 12.35
C LEU A 9 23.26 -52.14 11.10
N LEU A 10 24.07 -51.07 11.06
CA LEU A 10 24.19 -50.18 9.89
C LEU A 10 25.33 -50.57 8.92
N THR A 11 26.12 -51.60 9.25
CA THR A 11 27.34 -51.95 8.49
C THR A 11 27.30 -53.29 7.74
N LEU A 12 26.18 -54.01 7.74
CA LEU A 12 26.01 -55.25 6.96
C LEU A 12 24.68 -55.17 6.21
N GLY A 13 24.75 -54.73 4.96
CA GLY A 13 23.59 -54.46 4.11
C GLY A 13 22.90 -55.70 3.55
N LEU A 14 21.83 -55.43 2.80
CA LEU A 14 21.44 -56.27 1.68
C LEU A 14 20.73 -55.42 0.64
N ILE A 15 21.52 -55.09 -0.38
CA ILE A 15 21.08 -54.70 -1.72
C ILE A 15 20.19 -55.85 -2.22
N LEU A 16 18.90 -55.58 -2.42
CA LEU A 16 18.08 -56.39 -3.31
C LEU A 16 18.10 -55.71 -4.68
N SER A 17 19.00 -56.17 -5.55
CA SER A 17 18.95 -55.90 -6.97
C SER A 17 17.68 -56.53 -7.56
N PRO A 18 16.93 -55.86 -8.45
CA PRO A 18 16.06 -56.55 -9.37
C PRO A 18 16.90 -57.25 -10.44
N VAL A 19 16.57 -58.52 -10.65
CA VAL A 19 17.16 -59.45 -11.60
C VAL A 19 17.07 -58.92 -13.03
N SER A 20 18.16 -59.13 -13.75
CA SER A 20 18.42 -58.85 -15.16
C SER A 20 17.42 -59.51 -16.13
N GLY A 21 16.91 -58.69 -17.06
CA GLY A 21 16.29 -59.07 -18.33
C GLY A 21 16.64 -58.02 -19.41
N GLN A 22 17.72 -58.30 -20.14
CA GLN A 22 18.30 -57.69 -21.35
C GLN A 22 17.26 -57.28 -22.44
N VAL A 23 17.39 -56.30 -23.36
CA VAL A 23 18.50 -55.62 -24.08
C VAL A 23 17.98 -54.28 -24.66
N GLY A 24 18.81 -53.22 -24.72
CA GLY A 24 18.73 -52.24 -25.83
C GLY A 24 19.07 -50.77 -25.51
N SER A 25 20.26 -50.33 -25.93
CA SER A 25 20.84 -48.96 -25.89
C SER A 25 21.14 -48.41 -24.49
N GLY A 26 22.33 -47.96 -24.11
CA GLY A 26 23.50 -47.53 -24.85
C GLY A 26 24.02 -46.30 -24.10
N SER A 27 24.97 -46.52 -23.18
CA SER A 27 25.90 -45.55 -22.59
C SER A 27 25.59 -44.05 -22.78
N MET A 28 24.91 -43.43 -21.82
CA MET A 28 24.89 -41.96 -21.66
C MET A 28 24.88 -41.50 -20.18
N VAL A 29 25.44 -42.29 -19.26
CA VAL A 29 25.47 -41.92 -17.81
C VAL A 29 26.83 -41.33 -17.38
N SER A 30 27.88 -41.43 -18.19
CA SER A 30 29.22 -40.93 -17.82
C SER A 30 29.65 -39.63 -18.50
N GLU A 31 29.00 -39.18 -19.59
CA GLU A 31 29.40 -37.96 -20.30
C GLU A 31 28.60 -36.70 -19.91
N ALA A 32 27.43 -36.83 -19.27
CA ALA A 32 26.65 -35.67 -18.82
C ALA A 32 27.17 -34.99 -17.54
N ARG A 33 28.18 -35.57 -16.87
CA ARG A 33 28.76 -35.01 -15.62
C ARG A 33 29.85 -33.95 -15.83
N ALA A 34 30.35 -33.78 -17.06
CA ALA A 34 31.46 -32.87 -17.32
C ALA A 34 31.05 -31.38 -17.35
N ASP A 35 29.81 -31.06 -17.75
CA ASP A 35 29.34 -29.67 -17.89
C ASP A 35 28.69 -29.07 -16.62
N GLU A 36 28.49 -29.87 -15.55
CA GLU A 36 27.89 -29.39 -14.30
C GLU A 36 28.89 -28.79 -13.30
N SER A 37 30.19 -28.79 -13.63
CA SER A 37 31.24 -28.44 -12.67
C SER A 37 31.53 -26.94 -12.51
N ASP A 38 30.95 -26.05 -13.33
CA ASP A 38 31.49 -24.68 -13.44
C ASP A 38 30.58 -23.53 -12.94
N TYR A 39 29.37 -23.80 -12.42
CA TYR A 39 28.43 -22.72 -12.06
C TYR A 39 28.42 -22.24 -10.59
N SER A 40 29.24 -22.75 -9.67
CA SER A 40 29.14 -22.29 -8.27
C SER A 40 30.38 -22.52 -7.39
N LYS A 41 31.28 -21.54 -7.36
CA LYS A 41 32.14 -21.28 -6.18
C LYS A 41 31.42 -20.44 -5.11
N VAL A 42 30.23 -19.91 -5.42
CA VAL A 42 29.56 -18.86 -4.62
C VAL A 42 28.50 -19.40 -3.66
N ILE A 43 27.78 -20.47 -4.04
CA ILE A 43 26.76 -21.10 -3.20
C ILE A 43 27.43 -22.18 -2.35
N SER A 44 27.34 -22.05 -1.03
CA SER A 44 27.89 -23.06 -0.12
C SER A 44 26.98 -24.30 -0.06
N PRO A 45 27.51 -25.48 0.30
CA PRO A 45 26.69 -26.65 0.62
C PRO A 45 25.61 -26.35 1.66
N SER A 46 25.90 -25.49 2.65
CA SER A 46 24.92 -25.06 3.66
C SER A 46 23.74 -24.29 3.04
N ASP A 47 24.00 -23.41 2.07
CA ASP A 47 22.96 -22.62 1.39
C ASP A 47 22.06 -23.52 0.54
N ARG A 48 22.63 -24.54 -0.12
CA ARG A 48 21.87 -25.56 -0.86
C ARG A 48 20.95 -26.38 0.04
N ILE A 49 21.43 -26.78 1.22
CA ILE A 49 20.60 -27.51 2.19
C ILE A 49 19.44 -26.62 2.67
N LYS A 50 19.70 -25.35 3.02
CA LYS A 50 18.65 -24.41 3.43
C LYS A 50 17.59 -24.20 2.34
N ALA A 51 18.04 -24.00 1.10
CA ALA A 51 17.15 -23.85 -0.06
C ALA A 51 16.31 -25.13 -0.28
N SER A 52 16.92 -26.30 -0.18
CA SER A 52 16.22 -27.60 -0.34
C SER A 52 15.19 -27.84 0.76
N ILE A 53 15.47 -27.45 2.01
CA ILE A 53 14.49 -27.48 3.10
C ILE A 53 13.35 -26.51 2.82
N ALA A 54 13.65 -25.27 2.43
CA ALA A 54 12.62 -24.29 2.09
C ALA A 54 11.73 -24.75 0.91
N ASP A 55 12.33 -25.43 -0.06
CA ASP A 55 11.64 -26.05 -1.20
C ASP A 55 10.67 -27.16 -0.74
N TYR A 56 11.16 -28.06 0.12
CA TYR A 56 10.37 -29.12 0.76
C TYR A 56 9.19 -28.58 1.54
N GLU A 57 9.39 -27.56 2.37
CA GLU A 57 8.34 -26.95 3.19
C GLU A 57 7.20 -26.35 2.32
N LYS A 58 7.49 -25.98 1.07
CA LYS A 58 6.47 -25.53 0.10
C LYS A 58 5.72 -26.71 -0.52
N TYR A 59 6.43 -27.74 -1.02
CA TYR A 59 5.76 -28.81 -1.76
C TYR A 59 5.12 -29.90 -0.87
N LYS A 60 5.47 -29.97 0.43
CA LYS A 60 4.88 -30.96 1.36
C LYS A 60 3.35 -30.86 1.51
N ASN A 61 2.76 -29.72 1.13
CA ASN A 61 1.32 -29.48 1.16
C ASN A 61 0.65 -29.66 -0.22
N THR A 62 1.37 -30.21 -1.19
CA THR A 62 0.88 -30.37 -2.58
C THR A 62 0.56 -31.84 -2.90
N ASN A 63 -0.12 -32.06 -4.04
CA ASN A 63 -0.42 -33.40 -4.55
C ASN A 63 0.86 -34.24 -4.75
N LEU A 64 2.00 -33.61 -5.07
CA LEU A 64 3.29 -34.28 -5.24
C LEU A 64 3.75 -35.00 -3.97
N TYR A 65 3.50 -34.43 -2.80
CA TYR A 65 3.82 -35.07 -1.53
C TYR A 65 2.76 -36.08 -1.12
N ARG A 66 1.49 -35.69 -1.20
CA ARG A 66 0.35 -36.51 -0.74
C ARG A 66 0.21 -37.84 -1.50
N LEU A 67 0.40 -37.81 -2.83
CA LEU A 67 0.23 -38.98 -3.71
C LEU A 67 1.44 -39.90 -3.76
N ALA A 68 2.57 -39.52 -3.14
CA ALA A 68 3.74 -40.39 -3.04
C ALA A 68 3.50 -41.54 -2.05
N SER A 69 4.18 -42.66 -2.28
CA SER A 69 4.15 -43.82 -1.39
C SER A 69 4.76 -43.48 -0.03
N LYS A 70 4.28 -44.15 1.02
CA LYS A 70 4.72 -43.91 2.40
C LYS A 70 6.23 -44.05 2.59
N GLU A 71 6.85 -45.04 1.95
CA GLU A 71 8.31 -45.24 1.96
C GLU A 71 9.09 -43.96 1.62
N TYR A 72 8.73 -43.30 0.52
CA TYR A 72 9.42 -42.10 0.05
C TYR A 72 9.06 -40.84 0.83
N LYS A 73 7.84 -40.77 1.40
CA LYS A 73 7.46 -39.73 2.37
C LYS A 73 8.29 -39.82 3.65
N ASP A 74 8.49 -41.04 4.15
CA ASP A 74 9.32 -41.31 5.32
C ASP A 74 10.82 -41.07 5.02
N GLU A 75 11.28 -41.41 3.82
CA GLU A 75 12.66 -41.14 3.37
C GLU A 75 12.97 -39.64 3.38
N ILE A 76 12.18 -38.81 2.68
CA ILE A 76 12.43 -37.35 2.65
C ILE A 76 12.29 -36.72 4.04
N TYR A 77 11.35 -37.21 4.87
CA TYR A 77 11.15 -36.70 6.22
C TYR A 77 12.42 -36.92 7.07
N LYS A 78 12.98 -38.14 7.05
CA LYS A 78 14.22 -38.48 7.77
C LYS A 78 15.39 -37.65 7.27
N VAL A 79 15.51 -37.46 5.96
CA VAL A 79 16.63 -36.71 5.36
C VAL A 79 16.51 -35.21 5.65
N VAL A 80 15.30 -34.64 5.65
CA VAL A 80 15.05 -33.25 6.05
C VAL A 80 15.33 -33.02 7.53
N ASP A 81 14.92 -33.93 8.41
CA ASP A 81 15.24 -33.85 9.84
C ASP A 81 16.75 -33.93 10.09
N LEU A 82 17.45 -34.84 9.39
CA LEU A 82 18.91 -34.93 9.42
C LEU A 82 19.57 -33.63 8.94
N ALA A 83 19.08 -33.06 7.84
CA ALA A 83 19.58 -31.80 7.29
C ALA A 83 19.40 -30.61 8.24
N LYS A 84 18.25 -30.53 8.92
CA LYS A 84 17.98 -29.53 9.96
C LYS A 84 18.95 -29.65 11.13
N GLU A 85 19.26 -30.88 11.57
CA GLU A 85 20.23 -31.13 12.63
C GLU A 85 21.64 -30.65 12.25
N TYR A 86 22.05 -30.89 11.01
CA TYR A 86 23.40 -30.53 10.54
C TYR A 86 23.58 -29.03 10.32
N ILE A 87 22.55 -28.30 9.91
CA ILE A 87 22.58 -26.82 9.87
C ILE A 87 22.75 -26.22 11.28
N GLY A 88 22.27 -26.91 12.33
CA GLY A 88 22.37 -26.46 13.73
C GLY A 88 23.69 -26.77 14.45
N LYS A 89 24.63 -27.48 13.82
CA LYS A 89 25.91 -27.88 14.44
C LYS A 89 26.99 -26.80 14.28
N ASN A 90 27.74 -26.55 15.36
CA ASN A 90 28.80 -25.52 15.41
C ASN A 90 30.03 -25.83 14.53
N SER A 91 30.23 -27.09 14.11
CA SER A 91 31.25 -27.47 13.12
C SER A 91 30.84 -28.74 12.37
N VAL A 92 30.73 -28.64 11.04
CA VAL A 92 30.45 -29.74 10.12
C VAL A 92 31.40 -29.60 8.93
N SER A 93 31.90 -30.72 8.39
CA SER A 93 32.78 -30.65 7.22
C SER A 93 31.99 -30.34 5.94
N ASP A 94 32.60 -29.65 4.98
CA ASP A 94 31.97 -29.40 3.66
C ASP A 94 31.63 -30.69 2.92
N SER A 95 32.38 -31.77 3.17
CA SER A 95 32.09 -33.11 2.64
C SER A 95 30.79 -33.68 3.21
N ASP A 96 30.55 -33.53 4.51
CA ASP A 96 29.32 -34.01 5.16
C ASP A 96 28.10 -33.19 4.70
N LEU A 97 28.27 -31.87 4.55
CA LEU A 97 27.21 -31.00 4.03
C LEU A 97 26.88 -31.33 2.58
N LYS A 98 27.88 -31.67 1.77
CA LYS A 98 27.67 -32.11 0.39
C LYS A 98 26.89 -33.42 0.32
N ASP A 99 27.27 -34.43 1.12
CA ASP A 99 26.58 -35.71 1.21
C ASP A 99 25.10 -35.54 1.64
N ILE A 100 24.83 -34.65 2.60
CA ILE A 100 23.46 -34.35 3.01
C ILE A 100 22.66 -33.62 1.92
N SER A 101 23.30 -32.69 1.20
CA SER A 101 22.67 -32.01 0.08
C SER A 101 22.31 -32.99 -1.04
N GLU A 102 23.16 -33.98 -1.32
CA GLU A 102 22.90 -35.04 -2.29
C GLU A 102 21.75 -35.95 -1.83
N LYS A 103 21.76 -36.39 -0.57
CA LYS A 103 20.66 -37.18 0.01
C LYS A 103 19.31 -36.45 -0.04
N LEU A 104 19.29 -35.14 0.23
CA LEU A 104 18.08 -34.33 0.13
C LEU A 104 17.55 -34.27 -1.30
N HIS A 105 18.46 -34.09 -2.26
CA HIS A 105 18.11 -34.09 -3.68
C HIS A 105 17.51 -35.45 -4.09
N ASP A 106 18.20 -36.54 -3.77
CA ASP A 106 17.78 -37.90 -4.14
C ASP A 106 16.43 -38.28 -3.51
N ALA A 107 16.26 -38.04 -2.20
CA ALA A 107 15.01 -38.33 -1.51
C ALA A 107 13.83 -37.51 -2.06
N SER A 108 14.07 -36.25 -2.44
CA SER A 108 13.07 -35.39 -3.09
C SER A 108 12.69 -35.98 -4.46
N GLN A 109 13.68 -36.34 -5.27
CA GLN A 109 13.45 -36.96 -6.60
C GLN A 109 12.71 -38.29 -6.50
N ASN A 110 13.06 -39.14 -5.53
CA ASN A 110 12.40 -40.42 -5.32
C ASN A 110 10.93 -40.25 -4.95
N LEU A 111 10.62 -39.30 -4.04
CA LEU A 111 9.25 -38.96 -3.67
C LEU A 111 8.42 -38.47 -4.86
N ILE A 112 8.99 -37.57 -5.67
CA ILE A 112 8.32 -37.01 -6.84
C ILE A 112 8.03 -38.11 -7.87
N LYS A 113 9.03 -38.95 -8.19
CA LYS A 113 8.88 -40.07 -9.11
C LYS A 113 7.81 -41.06 -8.64
N SER A 114 7.78 -41.35 -7.34
CA SER A 114 6.75 -42.20 -6.74
C SER A 114 5.35 -41.61 -6.91
N SER A 115 5.17 -40.32 -6.60
CA SER A 115 3.87 -39.65 -6.79
C SER A 115 3.40 -39.68 -8.25
N GLN A 116 4.28 -39.34 -9.19
CA GLN A 116 3.97 -39.34 -10.62
C GLN A 116 3.66 -40.75 -11.12
N SER A 117 4.46 -41.74 -10.71
CA SER A 117 4.25 -43.14 -11.08
C SER A 117 2.92 -43.67 -10.55
N ASN A 118 2.58 -43.38 -9.29
CA ASN A 118 1.30 -43.78 -8.70
C ASN A 118 0.13 -43.22 -9.52
N LEU A 119 0.14 -41.90 -9.79
CA LEU A 119 -0.93 -41.25 -10.56
C LEU A 119 -1.01 -41.76 -11.99
N TYR A 120 0.12 -41.94 -12.66
CA TYR A 120 0.19 -42.50 -14.01
C TYR A 120 -0.34 -43.94 -14.04
N ASN A 121 0.09 -44.79 -13.10
CA ASN A 121 -0.34 -46.19 -13.02
C ASN A 121 -1.85 -46.28 -12.83
N PHE A 122 -2.43 -45.45 -11.95
CA PHE A 122 -3.88 -45.42 -11.75
C PHE A 122 -4.63 -45.05 -13.02
N LYS A 123 -4.22 -43.96 -13.69
CA LYS A 123 -4.79 -43.55 -14.99
C LYS A 123 -4.64 -44.63 -16.06
N ALA A 124 -3.47 -45.25 -16.13
CA ALA A 124 -3.20 -46.31 -17.08
C ALA A 124 -4.10 -47.53 -16.86
N LYS A 125 -4.37 -47.91 -15.59
CA LYS A 125 -5.29 -49.02 -15.29
C LYS A 125 -6.75 -48.70 -15.63
N ILE A 126 -7.20 -47.46 -15.48
CA ILE A 126 -8.53 -47.03 -15.96
C ILE A 126 -8.63 -47.24 -17.48
N LEU A 127 -7.65 -46.77 -18.25
CA LEU A 127 -7.62 -46.93 -19.72
C LEU A 127 -7.55 -48.40 -20.15
N ASN A 128 -6.82 -49.23 -19.40
CA ASN A 128 -6.80 -50.67 -19.63
C ASN A 128 -8.17 -51.30 -19.43
N ALA A 129 -8.87 -50.94 -18.35
CA ALA A 129 -10.21 -51.44 -18.08
C ALA A 129 -11.22 -51.03 -19.17
N GLU A 130 -11.15 -49.79 -19.65
CA GLU A 130 -11.98 -49.35 -20.79
C GLU A 130 -11.68 -50.13 -22.06
N LYS A 131 -10.41 -50.39 -22.35
CA LYS A 131 -10.02 -51.16 -23.52
C LYS A 131 -10.56 -52.59 -23.43
N VAL A 132 -10.50 -53.20 -22.24
CA VAL A 132 -11.07 -54.54 -22.01
C VAL A 132 -12.57 -54.57 -22.30
N LEU A 133 -13.33 -53.55 -21.89
CA LEU A 133 -14.75 -53.44 -22.25
C LEU A 133 -14.96 -53.32 -23.76
N ARG A 134 -14.17 -52.48 -24.44
CA ARG A 134 -14.26 -52.27 -25.89
C ARG A 134 -13.94 -53.54 -26.68
N ASP A 135 -12.88 -54.25 -26.30
CA ASP A 135 -12.34 -55.40 -27.03
C ASP A 135 -13.16 -56.70 -26.83
N ASN A 136 -14.09 -56.71 -25.87
CA ASN A 136 -14.92 -57.86 -25.53
C ASN A 136 -16.43 -57.62 -25.69
N VAL A 137 -16.84 -56.54 -26.35
CA VAL A 137 -18.26 -56.13 -26.46
C VAL A 137 -19.16 -57.23 -27.04
N ASP A 138 -18.60 -58.10 -27.88
CA ASP A 138 -19.23 -59.27 -28.50
C ASP A 138 -19.54 -60.40 -27.49
N LYS A 139 -18.88 -60.40 -26.33
CA LYS A 139 -19.10 -61.37 -25.25
C LYS A 139 -20.21 -60.96 -24.28
N ASN A 140 -20.76 -59.74 -24.42
CA ASN A 140 -21.84 -59.23 -23.58
C ASN A 140 -23.22 -59.84 -23.94
N THR A 141 -23.33 -61.16 -23.86
CA THR A 141 -24.49 -61.92 -24.37
C THR A 141 -25.10 -62.87 -23.37
N THR A 142 -24.36 -63.28 -22.31
CA THR A 142 -24.87 -64.12 -21.22
C THR A 142 -25.06 -63.29 -19.95
N GLU A 143 -25.87 -63.79 -19.01
CA GLU A 143 -26.13 -63.07 -17.76
C GLU A 143 -24.85 -62.92 -16.90
N GLU A 144 -24.02 -63.96 -16.88
CA GLU A 144 -22.73 -63.95 -16.17
C GLU A 144 -21.73 -62.97 -16.80
N SER A 145 -21.70 -62.83 -18.14
CA SER A 145 -20.80 -61.88 -18.79
C SER A 145 -21.30 -60.44 -18.66
N LYS A 146 -22.62 -60.21 -18.66
CA LYS A 146 -23.22 -58.88 -18.36
C LYS A 146 -22.87 -58.40 -16.95
N GLU A 147 -22.98 -59.27 -15.95
CA GLU A 147 -22.64 -58.91 -14.56
C GLU A 147 -21.18 -58.48 -14.44
N GLU A 148 -20.27 -59.16 -15.16
CA GLU A 148 -18.85 -58.82 -15.19
C GLU A 148 -18.58 -57.50 -15.92
N PHE A 149 -19.28 -57.25 -17.04
CA PHE A 149 -19.24 -55.96 -17.76
C PHE A 149 -19.69 -54.80 -16.87
N GLU A 150 -20.77 -54.98 -16.09
CA GLU A 150 -21.28 -53.97 -15.17
C GLU A 150 -20.30 -53.68 -14.02
N LYS A 151 -19.61 -54.70 -13.49
CA LYS A 151 -18.56 -54.52 -12.47
C LYS A 151 -17.39 -53.68 -13.01
N ILE A 152 -16.93 -53.97 -14.22
CA ILE A 152 -15.82 -53.24 -14.86
C ILE A 152 -16.25 -51.81 -15.22
N ASP A 153 -17.44 -51.60 -15.79
CA ASP A 153 -17.96 -50.27 -16.11
C ASP A 153 -18.13 -49.40 -14.84
N LYS A 154 -18.62 -50.01 -13.76
CA LYS A 154 -18.77 -49.33 -12.47
C LYS A 154 -17.42 -48.92 -11.88
N ILE A 155 -16.42 -49.80 -11.85
CA ILE A 155 -15.10 -49.43 -11.30
C ILE A 155 -14.42 -48.35 -12.13
N ILE A 156 -14.62 -48.31 -13.46
CA ILE A 156 -14.13 -47.24 -14.33
C ILE A 156 -14.77 -45.91 -13.93
N LYS A 157 -16.11 -45.86 -13.79
CA LYS A 157 -16.83 -44.64 -13.41
C LYS A 157 -16.40 -44.13 -12.03
N ASP A 158 -16.32 -45.02 -11.05
CA ASP A 158 -15.91 -44.69 -9.69
C ASP A 158 -14.45 -44.19 -9.66
N SER A 159 -13.58 -44.80 -10.47
CA SER A 159 -12.16 -44.40 -10.57
C SER A 159 -11.96 -43.08 -11.32
N LYS A 160 -12.75 -42.79 -12.36
CA LYS A 160 -12.77 -41.47 -13.02
C LYS A 160 -13.28 -40.38 -12.08
N ALA A 161 -14.30 -40.66 -11.26
CA ALA A 161 -14.81 -39.70 -10.28
C ALA A 161 -13.74 -39.33 -9.23
N LYS A 162 -12.91 -40.28 -8.82
CA LYS A 162 -11.77 -40.07 -7.92
C LYS A 162 -10.67 -39.16 -8.50
N LEU A 163 -10.57 -39.02 -9.82
CA LEU A 163 -9.58 -38.19 -10.49
C LEU A 163 -10.00 -36.72 -10.67
N LYS A 164 -11.25 -36.36 -10.39
CA LYS A 164 -11.71 -34.95 -10.38
C LYS A 164 -10.99 -34.16 -9.29
N ASP A 165 -10.62 -32.91 -9.56
CA ASP A 165 -9.77 -32.10 -8.66
C ASP A 165 -10.22 -32.09 -7.18
N ASP A 166 -11.51 -31.99 -6.92
CA ASP A 166 -12.11 -31.95 -5.58
C ASP A 166 -12.05 -33.30 -4.84
N GLN A 167 -12.07 -34.42 -5.58
CA GLN A 167 -11.96 -35.77 -5.03
C GLN A 167 -10.51 -36.24 -4.98
N LEU A 168 -9.71 -35.91 -6.00
CA LEU A 168 -8.28 -36.21 -6.06
C LEU A 168 -7.55 -35.58 -4.87
N ALA A 169 -7.94 -34.38 -4.44
CA ALA A 169 -7.42 -33.69 -3.27
C ALA A 169 -7.58 -34.47 -1.95
N LYS A 170 -8.54 -35.39 -1.86
CA LYS A 170 -8.85 -36.18 -0.65
C LYS A 170 -8.08 -37.50 -0.57
N LEU A 171 -7.51 -37.96 -1.69
CA LEU A 171 -6.82 -39.24 -1.74
C LEU A 171 -5.45 -39.18 -1.06
N ASP A 172 -4.77 -40.29 -0.90
CA ASP A 172 -3.31 -40.32 -0.72
C ASP A 172 -2.67 -41.42 -1.58
N GLY A 173 -1.34 -41.53 -1.51
CA GLY A 173 -0.63 -42.56 -2.27
C GLY A 173 -1.09 -43.99 -1.98
N GLU A 174 -1.44 -44.31 -0.72
CA GLU A 174 -1.90 -45.65 -0.34
C GLU A 174 -3.30 -45.93 -0.88
N GLU A 175 -4.21 -44.96 -0.79
CA GLU A 175 -5.56 -45.07 -1.35
C GLU A 175 -5.56 -45.15 -2.87
N LEU A 176 -4.63 -44.48 -3.54
CA LEU A 176 -4.47 -44.51 -4.98
C LEU A 176 -3.89 -45.85 -5.46
N GLU A 177 -2.91 -46.39 -4.74
CA GLU A 177 -2.36 -47.74 -4.98
C GLU A 177 -3.42 -48.82 -4.74
N LYS A 178 -4.21 -48.71 -3.66
CA LYS A 178 -5.35 -49.58 -3.39
C LYS A 178 -6.36 -49.55 -4.53
N SER A 179 -6.76 -48.36 -4.98
CA SER A 179 -7.71 -48.20 -6.09
C SER A 179 -7.15 -48.77 -7.40
N THR A 180 -5.84 -48.67 -7.62
CA THR A 180 -5.15 -49.28 -8.78
C THR A 180 -5.21 -50.81 -8.70
N ASN A 181 -4.98 -51.38 -7.52
CA ASN A 181 -5.03 -52.83 -7.29
C ASN A 181 -6.45 -53.38 -7.38
N GLU A 182 -7.48 -52.61 -6.98
CA GLU A 182 -8.89 -52.98 -7.15
C GLU A 182 -9.25 -53.15 -8.64
N ILE A 183 -8.82 -52.22 -9.50
CA ILE A 183 -9.00 -52.35 -10.96
C ILE A 183 -8.26 -53.60 -11.47
N LEU A 184 -7.00 -53.78 -11.06
CA LEU A 184 -6.20 -54.93 -11.48
C LEU A 184 -6.84 -56.28 -11.12
N GLY A 185 -7.33 -56.43 -9.88
CA GLY A 185 -7.99 -57.65 -9.42
C GLY A 185 -9.21 -57.98 -10.26
N LEU A 186 -10.07 -56.99 -10.52
CA LEU A 186 -11.25 -57.16 -11.38
C LEU A 186 -10.89 -57.57 -12.81
N LEU A 187 -9.82 -57.01 -13.38
CA LEU A 187 -9.40 -57.38 -14.74
C LEU A 187 -8.84 -58.81 -14.82
N GLU A 188 -8.11 -59.28 -13.80
CA GLU A 188 -7.63 -60.68 -13.76
C GLU A 188 -8.79 -61.67 -13.49
N ASP A 189 -9.78 -61.31 -12.68
CA ASP A 189 -10.99 -62.11 -12.46
C ASP A 189 -11.80 -62.24 -13.76
N ALA A 190 -12.00 -61.14 -14.50
CA ALA A 190 -12.71 -61.16 -15.78
C ALA A 190 -12.01 -61.99 -16.86
N LYS A 191 -10.67 -61.97 -16.86
CA LYS A 191 -9.84 -62.80 -17.74
C LYS A 191 -9.98 -64.28 -17.43
N THR A 192 -9.96 -64.65 -16.14
CA THR A 192 -9.99 -66.07 -15.71
C THR A 192 -11.39 -66.68 -15.80
N HIS A 193 -12.45 -65.94 -15.50
CA HIS A 193 -13.83 -66.46 -15.47
C HIS A 193 -14.53 -66.43 -16.83
N GLN A 194 -14.27 -65.43 -17.68
CA GLN A 194 -15.02 -65.22 -18.94
C GLN A 194 -14.12 -65.21 -20.19
N ASN A 195 -12.84 -65.56 -20.02
CA ASN A 195 -11.86 -65.65 -21.10
C ASN A 195 -11.72 -64.32 -21.86
N PHE A 196 -11.96 -63.16 -21.21
CA PHE A 196 -11.89 -61.85 -21.84
C PHE A 196 -10.50 -61.63 -22.47
N LYS A 197 -10.47 -61.05 -23.67
CA LYS A 197 -9.24 -60.62 -24.32
C LYS A 197 -8.59 -59.56 -23.45
N TYR A 198 -7.50 -59.93 -22.81
CA TYR A 198 -6.68 -59.08 -21.98
C TYR A 198 -5.23 -59.17 -22.45
N GLU A 199 -4.80 -58.17 -23.21
CA GLU A 199 -3.39 -57.96 -23.52
C GLU A 199 -2.86 -56.87 -22.59
N ASN A 200 -1.61 -57.00 -22.14
CA ASN A 200 -0.94 -55.96 -21.37
C ASN A 200 -0.79 -54.71 -22.24
N TYR A 201 -1.83 -53.87 -22.19
CA TYR A 201 -1.89 -52.61 -22.88
C TYR A 201 -1.17 -51.56 -22.03
N HIS A 202 -0.29 -50.82 -22.70
CA HIS A 202 0.42 -49.67 -22.15
C HIS A 202 -0.14 -48.44 -22.87
N PRO A 203 -1.00 -47.65 -22.21
CA PRO A 203 -1.53 -46.42 -22.79
C PRO A 203 -0.41 -45.46 -23.17
N THR A 204 -0.59 -44.75 -24.27
CA THR A 204 0.29 -43.67 -24.68
C THR A 204 0.07 -42.42 -23.83
N ASP A 205 1.08 -41.56 -23.72
CA ASP A 205 0.94 -40.26 -23.03
C ASP A 205 -0.23 -39.43 -23.56
N GLU A 206 -0.54 -39.57 -24.85
CA GLU A 206 -1.65 -38.88 -25.50
C GLU A 206 -3.02 -39.41 -25.04
N GLU A 207 -3.14 -40.71 -24.78
CA GLU A 207 -4.36 -41.32 -24.24
C GLU A 207 -4.56 -40.96 -22.78
N VAL A 208 -3.47 -40.85 -21.99
CA VAL A 208 -3.52 -40.34 -20.62
C VAL A 208 -3.94 -38.86 -20.58
N LYS A 209 -3.44 -38.03 -21.51
CA LYS A 209 -3.89 -36.62 -21.64
C LYS A 209 -5.37 -36.51 -22.03
N LYS A 210 -5.85 -37.37 -22.93
CA LYS A 210 -7.28 -37.40 -23.30
C LYS A 210 -8.16 -37.76 -22.12
N LEU A 211 -7.72 -38.70 -21.28
CA LEU A 211 -8.42 -39.05 -20.05
C LEU A 211 -8.47 -37.85 -19.08
N ASP A 212 -7.37 -37.09 -18.94
CA ASP A 212 -7.36 -35.86 -18.12
C ASP A 212 -8.34 -34.80 -18.63
N ALA A 213 -8.45 -34.64 -19.95
CA ALA A 213 -9.43 -33.75 -20.57
C ALA A 213 -10.89 -34.24 -20.36
N GLU A 214 -11.11 -35.55 -20.41
CA GLU A 214 -12.42 -36.18 -20.20
C GLU A 214 -12.93 -36.02 -18.76
N ILE A 215 -12.06 -36.24 -17.75
CA ILE A 215 -12.42 -36.24 -16.32
C ILE A 215 -12.79 -34.85 -15.82
N ASN A 216 -12.11 -33.83 -16.33
CA ASN A 216 -12.33 -32.43 -15.93
C ASN A 216 -13.47 -31.76 -16.71
N ASN A 217 -14.21 -32.51 -17.54
CA ASN A 217 -15.33 -31.99 -18.31
C ASN A 217 -14.95 -30.76 -19.15
N GLU A 218 -13.79 -30.79 -19.81
CA GLU A 218 -13.49 -29.85 -20.90
C GLU A 218 -14.29 -30.24 -22.16
N ASN A 219 -15.62 -30.28 -22.05
CA ASN A 219 -16.38 -29.55 -23.05
C ASN A 219 -16.19 -28.08 -22.72
N GLU A 220 -14.97 -27.56 -22.96
CA GLU A 220 -14.75 -26.13 -23.04
C GLU A 220 -15.68 -25.71 -24.17
N GLU A 221 -16.77 -25.02 -23.83
CA GLU A 221 -17.52 -24.33 -24.85
C GLU A 221 -16.51 -23.38 -25.47
N ILE A 222 -16.02 -23.71 -26.67
CA ILE A 222 -15.04 -22.89 -27.38
C ILE A 222 -15.73 -21.55 -27.55
N SER A 223 -15.36 -20.61 -26.69
CA SER A 223 -16.03 -19.31 -26.63
C SER A 223 -15.99 -18.66 -28.01
N GLU A 224 -17.00 -17.85 -28.31
CA GLU A 224 -16.99 -17.05 -29.55
C GLU A 224 -15.71 -16.23 -29.68
N GLU A 225 -15.12 -15.81 -28.56
CA GLU A 225 -13.85 -15.11 -28.51
C GLU A 225 -12.67 -15.98 -29.00
N LYS A 226 -12.61 -17.26 -28.62
CA LYS A 226 -11.60 -18.19 -29.13
C LYS A 226 -11.73 -18.44 -30.63
N PHE A 227 -12.95 -18.57 -31.15
CA PHE A 227 -13.19 -18.64 -32.60
C PHE A 227 -12.78 -17.35 -33.32
N LYS A 228 -13.13 -16.20 -32.76
CA LYS A 228 -12.80 -14.88 -33.30
C LYS A 228 -11.28 -14.64 -33.31
N ASN A 229 -10.59 -15.06 -32.26
CA ASN A 229 -9.14 -14.97 -32.14
C ASN A 229 -8.42 -15.86 -33.16
N LEU A 230 -8.87 -17.11 -33.33
CA LEU A 230 -8.36 -18.01 -34.38
C LEU A 230 -8.62 -17.47 -35.80
N ALA A 231 -9.82 -16.93 -36.05
CA ALA A 231 -10.15 -16.30 -37.33
C ALA A 231 -9.29 -15.07 -37.62
N ASN A 232 -9.02 -14.23 -36.61
CA ASN A 232 -8.12 -13.09 -36.72
C ASN A 232 -6.67 -13.51 -37.00
N ASP A 233 -6.20 -14.59 -36.40
CA ASP A 233 -4.85 -15.12 -36.66
C ASP A 233 -4.70 -15.67 -38.08
N ILE A 234 -5.71 -16.40 -38.57
CA ILE A 234 -5.76 -16.84 -39.97
C ILE A 234 -5.75 -15.64 -40.91
N LYS A 235 -6.56 -14.61 -40.62
CA LYS A 235 -6.59 -13.37 -41.40
C LYS A 235 -5.24 -12.67 -41.42
N LYS A 236 -4.55 -12.53 -40.28
CA LYS A 236 -3.20 -11.96 -40.21
C LYS A 236 -2.19 -12.74 -41.06
N LEU A 237 -2.24 -14.07 -41.04
CA LEU A 237 -1.37 -14.90 -41.88
C LEU A 237 -1.66 -14.72 -43.37
N VAL A 238 -2.95 -14.65 -43.75
CA VAL A 238 -3.38 -14.45 -45.13
C VAL A 238 -3.00 -13.07 -45.66
N ASP A 239 -3.33 -12.02 -44.91
CA ASP A 239 -3.11 -10.63 -45.30
C ASP A 239 -1.60 -10.31 -45.44
N SER A 240 -0.75 -10.94 -44.62
CA SER A 240 0.70 -10.69 -44.64
C SER A 240 1.52 -11.63 -45.53
N ASN A 241 0.88 -12.58 -46.22
CA ASN A 241 1.59 -13.62 -46.97
C ASN A 241 2.26 -13.10 -48.25
N GLU A 242 1.66 -12.15 -48.97
CA GLU A 242 2.31 -11.56 -50.16
C GLU A 242 3.58 -10.79 -49.77
N ASP A 243 3.48 -9.95 -48.76
CA ASP A 243 4.63 -9.19 -48.23
C ASP A 243 5.75 -10.12 -47.76
N PHE A 244 5.39 -11.20 -47.09
CA PHE A 244 6.35 -12.22 -46.66
C PHE A 244 7.06 -12.90 -47.83
N LYS A 245 6.30 -13.35 -48.85
CA LYS A 245 6.88 -13.95 -50.06
C LYS A 245 7.78 -12.98 -50.84
N ASN A 246 7.49 -11.67 -50.74
CA ASN A 246 8.30 -10.63 -51.36
C ASN A 246 9.53 -10.21 -50.54
N SER A 247 9.62 -10.63 -49.27
CA SER A 247 10.71 -10.27 -48.36
C SER A 247 12.07 -10.82 -48.81
N ALA A 248 13.14 -10.12 -48.43
CA ALA A 248 14.50 -10.54 -48.72
C ALA A 248 14.85 -11.90 -48.07
N ARG A 249 14.32 -12.16 -46.86
CA ARG A 249 14.55 -13.40 -46.11
C ARG A 249 13.91 -14.61 -46.80
N TYR A 250 12.68 -14.46 -47.32
CA TYR A 250 12.02 -15.52 -48.06
C TYR A 250 12.72 -15.87 -49.37
N LYS A 251 13.22 -14.85 -50.10
CA LYS A 251 13.98 -15.04 -51.35
C LYS A 251 15.34 -15.73 -51.14
N LEU A 252 15.89 -15.64 -49.93
CA LEU A 252 17.17 -16.24 -49.54
C LEU A 252 17.02 -17.58 -48.79
N ALA A 253 15.80 -18.03 -48.54
CA ALA A 253 15.52 -19.25 -47.78
C ALA A 253 15.82 -20.53 -48.59
N SER A 254 16.07 -21.64 -47.88
CA SER A 254 16.27 -22.93 -48.53
C SER A 254 15.01 -23.42 -49.22
N LYS A 255 15.18 -24.25 -50.25
CA LYS A 255 14.05 -24.83 -51.00
C LYS A 255 13.16 -25.68 -50.10
N GLU A 256 13.74 -26.36 -49.12
CA GLU A 256 13.05 -27.16 -48.11
C GLU A 256 12.18 -26.28 -47.20
N ALA A 257 12.70 -25.16 -46.71
CA ALA A 257 11.96 -24.23 -45.86
C ALA A 257 10.81 -23.56 -46.62
N ILE A 258 11.04 -23.13 -47.87
CA ILE A 258 10.01 -22.57 -48.76
C ILE A 258 8.91 -23.60 -49.03
N THR A 259 9.28 -24.86 -49.27
CA THR A 259 8.32 -25.96 -49.51
C THR A 259 7.49 -26.25 -48.26
N ALA A 260 8.13 -26.30 -47.08
CA ALA A 260 7.47 -26.52 -45.80
C ALA A 260 6.45 -25.40 -45.50
N TYR A 261 6.84 -24.14 -45.68
CA TYR A 261 5.93 -23.01 -45.53
C TYR A 261 4.78 -23.06 -46.53
N THR A 262 5.06 -23.24 -47.82
CA THR A 262 4.04 -23.22 -48.88
C THR A 262 3.03 -24.35 -48.70
N THR A 263 3.49 -25.56 -48.40
CA THR A 263 2.64 -26.74 -48.15
C THR A 263 1.74 -26.54 -46.93
N ALA A 264 2.26 -25.95 -45.85
CA ALA A 264 1.46 -25.64 -44.66
C ALA A 264 0.45 -24.52 -44.93
N PHE A 265 0.85 -23.50 -45.70
CA PHE A 265 0.02 -22.34 -46.01
C PHE A 265 -1.13 -22.66 -46.96
N ASP A 266 -0.91 -23.52 -47.97
CA ASP A 266 -1.96 -23.90 -48.92
C ASP A 266 -3.11 -24.65 -48.21
N LYS A 267 -2.79 -25.45 -47.18
CA LYS A 267 -3.80 -26.08 -46.32
C LYS A 267 -4.67 -25.07 -45.56
N ILE A 268 -4.17 -23.87 -45.26
CA ILE A 268 -4.98 -22.80 -44.65
C ILE A 268 -5.93 -22.19 -45.69
N LYS A 269 -5.52 -22.10 -46.96
CA LYS A 269 -6.38 -21.58 -48.04
C LYS A 269 -7.56 -22.50 -48.36
N ASP A 270 -7.36 -23.81 -48.17
CA ASP A 270 -8.39 -24.82 -48.43
C ASP A 270 -9.44 -24.91 -47.30
N LEU A 271 -9.33 -24.11 -46.24
CA LEU A 271 -10.32 -24.04 -45.17
C LEU A 271 -11.59 -23.32 -45.65
N THR A 272 -12.72 -24.04 -45.68
CA THR A 272 -14.02 -23.50 -46.09
C THR A 272 -14.81 -22.87 -44.94
N GLU A 273 -14.67 -23.39 -43.71
CA GLU A 273 -15.34 -22.87 -42.50
C GLU A 273 -14.64 -23.36 -41.21
N ILE A 274 -14.64 -22.55 -40.15
CA ILE A 274 -14.12 -22.92 -38.82
C ILE A 274 -15.31 -23.23 -37.90
N ASN A 275 -15.36 -24.44 -37.37
CA ASN A 275 -16.43 -24.89 -36.48
C ASN A 275 -15.86 -25.73 -35.31
N LYS A 276 -16.73 -26.15 -34.39
CA LYS A 276 -16.32 -26.89 -33.18
C LYS A 276 -15.55 -28.18 -33.50
N ASP A 277 -15.93 -28.88 -34.56
CA ASP A 277 -15.35 -30.18 -34.94
C ASP A 277 -13.94 -30.07 -35.54
N ASN A 278 -13.61 -28.91 -36.13
CA ASN A 278 -12.31 -28.67 -36.76
C ASN A 278 -11.44 -27.62 -36.04
N TYR A 279 -11.92 -26.99 -34.96
CA TYR A 279 -11.22 -25.91 -34.26
C TYR A 279 -9.78 -26.24 -33.90
N TYR A 280 -9.54 -27.33 -33.16
CA TYR A 280 -8.18 -27.70 -32.73
C TYR A 280 -7.26 -28.12 -33.89
N LYS A 281 -7.82 -28.75 -34.93
CA LYS A 281 -7.08 -29.07 -36.16
C LYS A 281 -6.64 -27.79 -36.88
N THR A 282 -7.52 -26.80 -36.92
CA THR A 282 -7.25 -25.47 -37.49
C THR A 282 -6.23 -24.69 -36.66
N VAL A 283 -6.29 -24.76 -35.33
CA VAL A 283 -5.27 -24.18 -34.43
C VAL A 283 -3.88 -24.74 -34.72
N GLU A 284 -3.73 -26.07 -34.79
CA GLU A 284 -2.44 -26.69 -35.08
C GLU A 284 -1.93 -26.38 -36.49
N LEU A 285 -2.84 -26.22 -37.45
CA LEU A 285 -2.47 -25.79 -38.79
C LEU A 285 -1.90 -24.35 -38.80
N VAL A 286 -2.56 -23.42 -38.10
CA VAL A 286 -2.09 -22.03 -37.95
C VAL A 286 -0.72 -21.98 -37.25
N LYS A 287 -0.52 -22.76 -36.18
CA LYS A 287 0.79 -22.88 -35.50
C LYS A 287 1.86 -23.43 -36.43
N THR A 288 1.53 -24.42 -37.26
CA THR A 288 2.47 -25.03 -38.20
C THR A 288 2.95 -24.02 -39.23
N VAL A 289 2.04 -23.22 -39.79
CA VAL A 289 2.38 -22.13 -40.73
C VAL A 289 3.23 -21.07 -40.05
N ALA A 290 2.86 -20.65 -38.83
CA ALA A 290 3.62 -19.66 -38.07
C ALA A 290 5.06 -20.12 -37.78
N ARG A 291 5.25 -21.40 -37.40
CA ARG A 291 6.59 -21.99 -37.19
C ARG A 291 7.40 -22.04 -38.48
N ALA A 292 6.81 -22.52 -39.58
CA ALA A 292 7.50 -22.60 -40.87
C ALA A 292 7.90 -21.21 -41.39
N ARG A 293 7.07 -20.20 -41.14
CA ARG A 293 7.35 -18.79 -41.45
C ARG A 293 8.46 -18.22 -40.57
N LYS A 294 8.38 -18.42 -39.24
CA LYS A 294 9.41 -17.99 -38.28
C LYS A 294 10.78 -18.60 -38.60
N ALA A 295 10.83 -19.84 -39.06
CA ALA A 295 12.08 -20.47 -39.51
C ALA A 295 12.75 -19.76 -40.71
N ILE A 296 12.00 -18.93 -41.45
CA ILE A 296 12.49 -18.17 -42.60
C ILE A 296 12.78 -16.71 -42.25
N GLU A 297 11.86 -16.02 -41.56
CA GLU A 297 12.01 -14.58 -41.25
C GLU A 297 12.56 -14.27 -39.85
N ASP A 298 12.73 -15.28 -39.00
CA ASP A 298 13.16 -15.16 -37.60
C ASP A 298 12.34 -14.11 -36.82
N LYS A 299 11.06 -14.00 -37.19
CA LYS A 299 10.11 -13.02 -36.65
C LYS A 299 8.83 -13.72 -36.23
N ASP A 300 8.33 -13.38 -35.05
CA ASP A 300 7.04 -13.83 -34.56
C ASP A 300 5.93 -12.88 -35.00
N LEU A 301 4.78 -13.41 -35.43
CA LEU A 301 3.63 -12.64 -35.92
C LEU A 301 2.64 -12.27 -34.82
N ASP A 302 2.95 -12.64 -33.56
CA ASP A 302 2.12 -12.37 -32.40
C ASP A 302 0.68 -12.88 -32.60
N LEU A 303 0.57 -14.14 -33.03
CA LEU A 303 -0.72 -14.81 -33.20
C LEU A 303 -1.25 -15.24 -31.83
N SER A 304 -2.53 -15.04 -31.58
CA SER A 304 -3.17 -15.43 -30.32
C SER A 304 -2.99 -16.92 -30.02
N VAL A 305 -3.00 -17.79 -31.04
CA VAL A 305 -2.81 -19.25 -30.88
C VAL A 305 -1.35 -19.67 -30.68
N THR A 306 -0.39 -18.78 -30.93
CA THR A 306 1.04 -19.00 -30.63
C THR A 306 1.45 -18.39 -29.30
N LYS A 307 0.57 -17.62 -28.64
CA LYS A 307 0.75 -17.16 -27.26
C LYS A 307 0.53 -18.31 -26.28
N THR A 308 1.59 -19.03 -25.96
CA THR A 308 1.65 -19.86 -24.75
C THR A 308 2.04 -19.01 -23.55
N ASN A 309 1.66 -19.46 -22.34
CA ASN A 309 2.11 -18.93 -21.03
C ASN A 309 3.57 -18.42 -21.09
N PRO A 310 3.93 -17.32 -20.38
CA PRO A 310 5.25 -16.71 -20.47
C PRO A 310 6.36 -17.75 -20.29
N ASP A 311 7.37 -17.67 -21.15
CA ASP A 311 8.32 -18.72 -21.46
C ASP A 311 9.16 -19.11 -20.23
N VAL A 312 8.78 -20.19 -19.54
CA VAL A 312 9.52 -20.70 -18.37
C VAL A 312 10.97 -21.01 -18.77
N ASP A 313 11.24 -21.36 -20.04
CA ASP A 313 12.59 -21.55 -20.55
C ASP A 313 13.41 -20.24 -20.55
N GLU A 314 12.77 -19.08 -20.79
CA GLU A 314 13.39 -17.76 -20.67
C GLU A 314 13.76 -17.45 -19.22
N ILE A 315 12.86 -17.75 -18.27
CA ILE A 315 13.14 -17.57 -16.83
C ILE A 315 14.27 -18.51 -16.38
N MET A 316 14.30 -19.75 -16.86
CA MET A 316 15.41 -20.68 -16.59
C MET A 316 16.74 -20.15 -17.14
N ALA A 317 16.73 -19.53 -18.32
CA ALA A 317 17.92 -18.88 -18.88
C ALA A 317 18.39 -17.71 -17.99
N LYS A 318 17.47 -16.92 -17.44
CA LYS A 318 17.80 -15.83 -16.50
C LYS A 318 18.36 -16.34 -15.18
N PHE A 319 17.80 -17.40 -14.58
CA PHE A 319 18.39 -18.04 -13.39
C PHE A 319 19.82 -18.53 -13.65
N LYS A 320 20.07 -19.18 -14.80
CA LYS A 320 21.42 -19.57 -15.21
C LYS A 320 22.35 -18.35 -15.35
N ALA A 321 21.85 -17.24 -15.87
CA ALA A 321 22.62 -16.00 -15.97
C ALA A 321 22.93 -15.39 -14.58
N HIS A 322 22.01 -15.44 -13.61
CA HIS A 322 22.30 -15.02 -12.23
C HIS A 322 23.39 -15.88 -11.58
N LEU A 323 23.35 -17.21 -11.79
CA LEU A 323 24.37 -18.14 -11.30
C LEU A 323 25.74 -17.82 -11.89
N ALA A 324 25.82 -17.70 -13.22
CA ALA A 324 27.05 -17.42 -13.96
C ALA A 324 27.71 -16.09 -13.54
N ASN A 325 26.90 -15.05 -13.28
CA ASN A 325 27.40 -13.71 -12.97
C ASN A 325 27.58 -13.44 -11.47
N SER A 326 27.25 -14.40 -10.61
CA SER A 326 27.15 -14.20 -9.16
C SER A 326 28.49 -13.81 -8.50
N GLU A 327 29.61 -14.42 -8.92
CA GLU A 327 30.93 -14.16 -8.34
C GLU A 327 31.37 -12.70 -8.60
N LYS A 328 31.26 -12.27 -9.85
CA LYS A 328 31.53 -10.88 -10.27
C LYS A 328 30.58 -9.89 -9.58
N LEU A 329 29.29 -10.25 -9.47
CA LEU A 329 28.30 -9.40 -8.81
C LEU A 329 28.56 -9.25 -7.31
N LEU A 330 29.17 -10.23 -6.64
CA LEU A 330 29.48 -10.15 -5.20
C LEU A 330 30.90 -9.64 -4.90
N GLU A 331 31.79 -9.60 -5.89
CA GLU A 331 33.17 -9.10 -5.73
C GLU A 331 33.18 -7.69 -5.11
N LYS A 332 33.96 -7.46 -4.04
CA LYS A 332 34.07 -6.14 -3.36
C LYS A 332 32.76 -5.62 -2.72
N LEU A 333 31.69 -6.41 -2.63
CA LEU A 333 30.52 -6.06 -1.84
C LEU A 333 30.87 -6.11 -0.34
N LYS A 334 30.62 -5.01 0.38
CA LYS A 334 30.86 -4.91 1.84
C LYS A 334 29.64 -5.21 2.70
N ASP A 335 28.45 -5.30 2.09
CA ASP A 335 27.20 -5.59 2.80
C ASP A 335 26.98 -7.10 2.89
N ASP A 336 27.41 -7.68 4.01
CA ASP A 336 27.30 -9.11 4.29
C ASP A 336 25.85 -9.59 4.30
N LYS A 337 24.89 -8.75 4.75
CA LYS A 337 23.47 -9.13 4.79
C LYS A 337 22.89 -9.24 3.39
N LEU A 338 23.24 -8.29 2.54
CA LEU A 338 22.79 -8.26 1.15
C LEU A 338 23.44 -9.39 0.33
N SER A 339 24.71 -9.68 0.60
CA SER A 339 25.43 -10.84 0.07
C SER A 339 24.74 -12.15 0.44
N SER A 340 24.40 -12.34 1.73
CA SER A 340 23.69 -13.53 2.20
C SER A 340 22.30 -13.67 1.59
N ALA A 341 21.53 -12.58 1.49
CA ALA A 341 20.19 -12.60 0.91
C ALA A 341 20.21 -13.00 -0.58
N TYR A 342 21.18 -12.49 -1.36
CA TYR A 342 21.34 -12.88 -2.76
C TYR A 342 21.74 -14.34 -2.91
N LYS A 343 22.70 -14.83 -2.11
CA LYS A 343 23.12 -16.25 -2.12
C LYS A 343 21.98 -17.20 -1.79
N GLU A 344 21.11 -16.84 -0.86
CA GLU A 344 19.94 -17.64 -0.49
C GLU A 344 18.96 -17.81 -1.67
N LYS A 345 18.63 -16.70 -2.36
CA LYS A 345 17.73 -16.74 -3.53
C LYS A 345 18.39 -17.43 -4.72
N LEU A 346 19.69 -17.26 -4.88
CA LEU A 346 20.48 -17.92 -5.91
C LEU A 346 20.51 -19.44 -5.72
N ALA A 347 20.65 -19.89 -4.46
CA ALA A 347 20.54 -21.31 -4.11
C ALA A 347 19.15 -21.88 -4.43
N LEU A 348 18.08 -21.11 -4.17
CA LEU A 348 16.72 -21.53 -4.54
C LEU A 348 16.52 -21.60 -6.06
N ALA A 349 17.11 -20.69 -6.83
CA ALA A 349 17.07 -20.71 -8.30
C ALA A 349 17.82 -21.92 -8.88
N ASP A 350 18.96 -22.30 -8.28
CA ASP A 350 19.68 -23.54 -8.62
C ASP A 350 18.77 -24.77 -8.43
N ILE A 351 18.07 -24.87 -7.29
CA ILE A 351 17.07 -25.94 -7.05
C ILE A 351 15.96 -25.92 -8.10
N TYR A 352 15.44 -24.74 -8.47
CA TYR A 352 14.38 -24.60 -9.47
C TYR A 352 14.82 -25.04 -10.87
N ILE A 353 16.07 -24.76 -11.27
CA ILE A 353 16.66 -25.25 -12.52
C ILE A 353 16.75 -26.77 -12.52
N GLN A 354 17.25 -27.37 -11.42
CA GLN A 354 17.39 -28.82 -11.32
C GLN A 354 16.04 -29.52 -11.34
N ASN A 355 15.06 -28.97 -10.64
CA ASN A 355 13.68 -29.43 -10.68
C ASN A 355 13.10 -29.34 -12.10
N TYR A 356 13.30 -28.22 -12.81
CA TYR A 356 12.83 -28.06 -14.18
C TYR A 356 13.43 -29.06 -15.16
N LYS A 357 14.76 -29.32 -15.08
CA LYS A 357 15.44 -30.36 -15.88
C LYS A 357 14.84 -31.75 -15.64
N ASN A 358 14.39 -32.03 -14.43
CA ASN A 358 13.79 -33.29 -14.03
C ASN A 358 12.26 -33.32 -14.25
N ASN A 359 11.72 -32.46 -15.12
CA ASN A 359 10.29 -32.31 -15.44
C ASN A 359 9.39 -31.93 -14.25
N LEU A 360 9.96 -31.41 -13.17
CA LEU A 360 9.20 -30.84 -12.06
C LEU A 360 8.89 -29.37 -12.31
N LYS A 361 7.78 -29.14 -13.03
CA LYS A 361 7.31 -27.80 -13.36
C LYS A 361 6.53 -27.21 -12.19
N ARG A 362 6.98 -26.07 -11.67
CA ARG A 362 6.23 -25.23 -10.74
C ARG A 362 5.21 -24.38 -11.49
N SER A 363 4.36 -23.66 -10.74
CA SER A 363 3.51 -22.65 -11.37
C SER A 363 4.39 -21.58 -12.04
N SER A 364 3.94 -21.02 -13.17
CA SER A 364 4.66 -19.93 -13.85
C SER A 364 4.92 -18.75 -12.90
N LYS A 365 3.98 -18.49 -11.98
CA LYS A 365 4.09 -17.46 -10.96
C LYS A 365 5.23 -17.68 -9.97
N ASP A 366 5.48 -18.92 -9.54
CA ASP A 366 6.59 -19.22 -8.62
C ASP A 366 7.96 -18.90 -9.23
N TYR A 367 8.10 -19.11 -10.54
CA TYR A 367 9.32 -18.79 -11.28
C TYR A 367 9.50 -17.26 -11.44
N GLN A 368 8.42 -16.55 -11.78
CA GLN A 368 8.42 -15.09 -11.93
C GLN A 368 8.70 -14.35 -10.62
N ASP A 369 8.09 -14.80 -9.52
CA ASP A 369 8.28 -14.16 -8.21
C ASP A 369 9.74 -14.27 -7.75
N LEU A 370 10.40 -15.42 -7.98
CA LEU A 370 11.82 -15.61 -7.65
C LEU A 370 12.75 -14.81 -8.58
N GLU A 371 12.44 -14.71 -9.87
CA GLU A 371 13.16 -13.85 -10.82
C GLU A 371 13.13 -12.39 -10.37
N ALA A 372 11.94 -11.87 -10.04
CA ALA A 372 11.78 -10.50 -9.58
C ALA A 372 12.54 -10.23 -8.26
N GLU A 373 12.59 -11.20 -7.34
CA GLU A 373 13.38 -11.10 -6.11
C GLU A 373 14.89 -11.05 -6.39
N LEU A 374 15.38 -11.89 -7.32
CA LEU A 374 16.78 -11.89 -7.74
C LEU A 374 17.18 -10.57 -8.41
N ASP A 375 16.36 -10.06 -9.32
CA ASP A 375 16.58 -8.78 -10.00
C ASP A 375 16.63 -7.62 -9.01
N LYS A 376 15.70 -7.60 -8.06
CA LYS A 376 15.68 -6.58 -6.99
C LYS A 376 16.95 -6.63 -6.13
N LEU A 377 17.44 -7.82 -5.79
CA LEU A 377 18.67 -7.97 -5.02
C LEU A 377 19.91 -7.57 -5.84
N VAL A 378 19.94 -7.88 -7.14
CA VAL A 378 20.99 -7.41 -8.07
C VAL A 378 21.04 -5.89 -8.10
N GLU A 379 19.89 -5.22 -8.19
CA GLU A 379 19.84 -3.76 -8.13
C GLU A 379 20.37 -3.20 -6.81
N GLN A 380 19.97 -3.80 -5.69
CA GLN A 380 20.43 -3.38 -4.36
C GLN A 380 21.94 -3.56 -4.21
N ILE A 381 22.50 -4.66 -4.72
CA ILE A 381 23.95 -4.93 -4.68
C ILE A 381 24.71 -3.89 -5.51
N LYS A 382 24.25 -3.61 -6.73
CA LYS A 382 24.83 -2.57 -7.59
C LYS A 382 24.80 -1.20 -6.92
N LYS A 383 23.65 -0.82 -6.31
CA LYS A 383 23.49 0.41 -5.54
C LYS A 383 24.46 0.47 -4.34
N SER A 384 24.62 -0.63 -3.60
CA SER A 384 25.48 -0.70 -2.42
C SER A 384 26.97 -0.60 -2.74
N LYS A 385 27.40 -1.02 -3.93
CA LYS A 385 28.81 -0.96 -4.34
C LYS A 385 29.27 0.41 -4.82
N GLY A 386 28.35 1.34 -5.06
CA GLY A 386 28.67 2.59 -5.76
C GLY A 386 29.10 2.36 -7.23
N GLU A 387 28.93 1.13 -7.74
CA GLU A 387 29.13 0.77 -9.14
C GLU A 387 27.90 1.20 -9.92
N VAL A 388 27.85 2.50 -10.25
CA VAL A 388 27.02 2.97 -11.35
C VAL A 388 27.77 2.68 -12.64
N GLU A 389 27.72 1.44 -13.10
CA GLU A 389 27.93 1.15 -14.52
C GLU A 389 26.56 1.26 -15.21
N VAL A 390 26.30 2.45 -15.77
CA VAL A 390 25.10 2.74 -16.54
C VAL A 390 25.11 1.86 -17.79
N ARG A 391 24.08 1.01 -17.99
CA ARG A 391 23.92 0.29 -19.27
C ARG A 391 23.80 1.31 -20.40
N PRO A 392 24.27 1.03 -21.63
CA PRO A 392 24.02 1.90 -22.79
C PRO A 392 22.53 2.25 -22.97
N GLU A 393 21.68 1.28 -22.62
CA GLU A 393 20.21 1.30 -22.57
C GLU A 393 19.67 2.36 -21.59
N ASP A 394 20.30 2.48 -20.42
CA ASP A 394 19.94 3.45 -19.39
C ASP A 394 20.46 4.87 -19.73
N LYS A 395 21.59 4.99 -20.44
CA LYS A 395 22.13 6.31 -20.88
C LYS A 395 21.25 6.98 -21.93
N LYS A 396 20.77 6.23 -22.93
CA LYS A 396 19.87 6.79 -23.95
C LYS A 396 18.51 7.11 -23.36
N LYS A 397 17.99 6.28 -22.46
CA LYS A 397 16.75 6.55 -21.73
C LYS A 397 16.85 7.80 -20.86
N GLU A 398 17.91 7.96 -20.07
CA GLU A 398 18.16 9.17 -19.27
C GLU A 398 18.29 10.43 -20.14
N LYS A 399 18.96 10.31 -21.29
CA LYS A 399 19.08 11.41 -22.26
C LYS A 399 17.75 11.72 -22.95
N ILE A 400 16.92 10.73 -23.26
CA ILE A 400 15.54 10.92 -23.77
C ILE A 400 14.67 11.59 -22.72
N GLU A 401 14.75 11.18 -21.46
CA GLU A 401 14.05 11.86 -20.35
C GLU A 401 14.54 13.30 -20.18
N LYS A 402 15.85 13.56 -20.30
CA LYS A 402 16.41 14.91 -20.28
C LYS A 402 15.93 15.75 -21.47
N LEU A 403 15.89 15.17 -22.67
CA LEU A 403 15.39 15.79 -23.89
C LEU A 403 13.90 16.16 -23.74
N ASP A 404 13.10 15.29 -23.13
CA ASP A 404 11.67 15.53 -22.86
C ASP A 404 11.42 16.69 -21.89
N LYS A 405 12.25 16.81 -20.86
CA LYS A 405 12.20 17.94 -19.92
C LYS A 405 12.54 19.25 -20.62
N LEU A 406 13.61 19.26 -21.41
CA LEU A 406 14.02 20.44 -22.18
C LEU A 406 12.98 20.84 -23.24
N LEU A 407 12.35 19.87 -23.91
CA LEU A 407 11.26 20.10 -24.85
C LEU A 407 10.03 20.73 -24.16
N SER A 408 9.69 20.23 -22.97
CA SER A 408 8.57 20.76 -22.19
C SER A 408 8.84 22.20 -21.73
N LEU A 409 10.06 22.47 -21.24
CA LEU A 409 10.52 23.83 -20.91
C LEU A 409 10.47 24.76 -22.13
N ALA A 410 10.94 24.28 -23.29
CA ALA A 410 10.94 25.04 -24.52
C ALA A 410 9.51 25.40 -24.99
N LYS A 411 8.56 24.45 -24.88
CA LYS A 411 7.14 24.69 -25.21
C LYS A 411 6.52 25.74 -24.29
N VAL A 412 6.75 25.66 -22.98
CA VAL A 412 6.29 26.67 -22.02
C VAL A 412 6.88 28.04 -22.33
N LEU A 413 8.18 28.11 -22.66
CA LEU A 413 8.85 29.35 -23.01
C LEU A 413 8.32 29.98 -24.30
N LYS A 414 7.92 29.18 -25.31
CA LYS A 414 7.33 29.69 -26.55
C LYS A 414 6.05 30.51 -26.31
N ASP A 415 5.36 30.27 -25.21
CA ASP A 415 4.14 30.99 -24.88
C ASP A 415 4.34 32.31 -24.14
N THR A 416 5.58 32.62 -23.74
CA THR A 416 5.94 33.82 -22.99
C THR A 416 6.12 35.06 -23.88
N ASP A 417 6.01 36.23 -23.26
CA ASP A 417 6.32 37.50 -23.91
C ASP A 417 7.82 37.64 -24.24
N SER A 418 8.70 37.05 -23.42
CA SER A 418 10.14 37.03 -23.66
C SER A 418 10.50 36.31 -24.96
N TYR A 419 9.75 35.25 -25.33
CA TYR A 419 9.85 34.61 -26.64
C TYR A 419 9.04 35.35 -27.72
N LYS A 420 7.76 35.65 -27.49
CA LYS A 420 6.85 36.20 -28.51
C LYS A 420 7.20 37.64 -28.91
N LYS A 421 7.52 38.51 -27.96
CA LYS A 421 7.72 39.95 -28.19
C LYS A 421 9.20 40.36 -28.19
N GLU A 422 10.01 39.79 -27.31
CA GLU A 422 11.35 40.32 -27.01
C GLU A 422 12.52 39.47 -27.55
N GLY A 423 12.24 38.28 -28.08
CA GLY A 423 13.25 37.39 -28.66
C GLY A 423 13.75 37.91 -30.01
N LYS A 424 15.06 37.81 -30.26
CA LYS A 424 15.60 38.11 -31.60
C LYS A 424 15.14 37.03 -32.60
N PRO A 425 14.79 37.39 -33.84
CA PRO A 425 14.31 36.42 -34.84
C PRO A 425 15.25 35.22 -35.03
N ALA A 426 16.57 35.46 -35.04
CA ALA A 426 17.58 34.41 -35.17
C ALA A 426 17.60 33.44 -33.98
N ASP A 427 17.38 33.93 -32.76
CA ASP A 427 17.36 33.09 -31.56
C ASP A 427 16.05 32.31 -31.43
N LYS A 428 14.92 32.89 -31.86
CA LYS A 428 13.63 32.18 -31.92
C LYS A 428 13.67 31.01 -32.90
N LYS A 429 14.25 31.26 -34.07
CA LYS A 429 14.45 30.24 -35.10
C LYS A 429 15.38 29.13 -34.60
N ALA A 430 16.49 29.48 -33.93
CA ALA A 430 17.39 28.51 -33.34
C ALA A 430 16.72 27.61 -32.27
N LEU A 431 15.79 28.17 -31.47
CA LEU A 431 15.01 27.38 -30.52
C LEU A 431 13.97 26.48 -31.21
N GLU A 432 13.30 26.95 -32.26
CA GLU A 432 12.38 26.12 -33.05
C GLU A 432 13.09 24.97 -33.77
N ASP A 433 14.23 25.24 -34.37
CA ASP A 433 15.05 24.22 -35.05
C ASP A 433 15.50 23.15 -34.04
N ALA A 434 15.92 23.56 -32.84
CA ALA A 434 16.32 22.63 -31.77
C ALA A 434 15.14 21.82 -31.21
N ILE A 435 13.94 22.42 -31.09
CA ILE A 435 12.71 21.70 -30.69
C ILE A 435 12.35 20.63 -31.72
N ASN A 436 12.33 21.00 -33.01
CA ASN A 436 11.97 20.08 -34.08
C ASN A 436 12.95 18.90 -34.16
N GLU A 437 14.25 19.15 -34.00
CA GLU A 437 15.29 18.12 -33.97
C GLU A 437 15.09 17.17 -32.77
N ALA A 438 14.75 17.71 -31.60
CA ALA A 438 14.48 16.93 -30.40
C ALA A 438 13.18 16.10 -30.50
N GLU A 439 12.09 16.64 -31.04
CA GLU A 439 10.82 15.91 -31.25
C GLU A 439 10.97 14.77 -32.27
N TYR A 440 11.77 14.99 -33.31
CA TYR A 440 12.09 13.98 -34.30
C TYR A 440 12.83 12.79 -33.65
N LEU A 441 13.85 13.05 -32.84
CA LEU A 441 14.61 12.00 -32.15
C LEU A 441 13.76 11.25 -31.12
N LYS A 442 12.87 11.96 -30.40
CA LYS A 442 11.90 11.33 -29.49
C LYS A 442 10.99 10.35 -30.24
N THR A 443 10.45 10.78 -31.38
CA THR A 443 9.56 9.95 -32.21
C THR A 443 10.29 8.69 -32.69
N LYS A 444 11.56 8.82 -33.12
CA LYS A 444 12.40 7.69 -33.53
C LYS A 444 12.69 6.73 -32.37
N TYR A 445 12.93 7.25 -31.17
CA TYR A 445 13.14 6.42 -29.98
C TYR A 445 11.89 5.59 -29.64
N GLY A 446 10.69 6.18 -29.78
CA GLY A 446 9.42 5.49 -29.61
C GLY A 446 9.15 4.37 -30.62
N MET A 447 9.85 4.34 -31.76
CA MET A 447 9.83 3.24 -32.73
C MET A 447 10.81 2.10 -32.36
N GLY A 448 11.72 2.35 -31.42
CA GLY A 448 12.75 1.42 -30.95
C GLY A 448 14.10 2.10 -30.72
N GLU A 449 14.81 1.72 -29.66
CA GLU A 449 16.09 2.34 -29.26
C GLU A 449 17.18 2.28 -30.35
N VAL A 450 17.18 1.23 -31.17
CA VAL A 450 18.11 1.03 -32.30
C VAL A 450 18.03 2.15 -33.34
N PHE A 451 16.91 2.87 -33.42
CA PHE A 451 16.70 3.93 -34.40
C PHE A 451 17.26 5.30 -33.97
N VAL A 452 17.86 5.39 -32.78
CA VAL A 452 18.42 6.63 -32.25
C VAL A 452 19.88 6.45 -31.85
N ASP A 453 20.72 7.32 -32.41
CA ASP A 453 22.15 7.38 -32.14
C ASP A 453 22.42 8.22 -30.86
N ASP A 454 23.35 7.77 -30.01
CA ASP A 454 23.63 8.41 -28.72
C ASP A 454 24.32 9.78 -28.87
N ASP A 455 25.14 9.95 -29.89
CA ASP A 455 25.82 11.21 -30.17
C ASP A 455 24.82 12.24 -30.70
N LYS A 456 23.90 11.81 -31.58
CA LYS A 456 22.80 12.67 -32.06
C LYS A 456 21.88 13.12 -30.94
N LEU A 457 21.61 12.25 -29.98
CA LEU A 457 20.81 12.57 -28.80
C LEU A 457 21.51 13.61 -27.92
N SER A 458 22.83 13.46 -27.73
CA SER A 458 23.66 14.39 -26.97
C SER A 458 23.76 15.77 -27.65
N ASP A 459 23.88 15.79 -28.97
CA ASP A 459 23.91 17.02 -29.76
C ASP A 459 22.59 17.77 -29.71
N ALA A 460 21.46 17.05 -29.82
CA ALA A 460 20.13 17.67 -29.70
C ALA A 460 19.90 18.28 -28.32
N ILE A 461 20.30 17.59 -27.25
CA ILE A 461 20.27 18.14 -25.88
C ILE A 461 21.09 19.41 -25.79
N ASN A 462 22.34 19.39 -26.26
CA ASN A 462 23.24 20.54 -26.21
C ASN A 462 22.73 21.74 -27.02
N LYS A 463 22.15 21.49 -28.21
CA LYS A 463 21.54 22.54 -29.04
C LYS A 463 20.33 23.15 -28.36
N LEU A 464 19.47 22.33 -27.78
CA LEU A 464 18.26 22.77 -27.08
C LEU A 464 18.63 23.56 -25.82
N GLU A 465 19.58 23.10 -25.01
CA GLU A 465 20.11 23.83 -23.85
C GLU A 465 20.71 25.19 -24.23
N LYS A 466 21.54 25.24 -25.29
CA LYS A 466 22.14 26.49 -25.77
C LYS A 466 21.09 27.45 -26.32
N ALA A 467 20.06 26.96 -27.00
CA ALA A 467 18.98 27.78 -27.50
C ALA A 467 18.16 28.36 -26.34
N LEU A 468 17.82 27.52 -25.35
CA LEU A 468 17.08 27.90 -24.14
C LEU A 468 17.82 28.94 -23.28
N ALA A 469 19.14 28.80 -23.13
CA ALA A 469 19.98 29.74 -22.36
C ALA A 469 19.91 31.20 -22.87
N LYS A 470 19.54 31.42 -24.13
CA LYS A 470 19.37 32.77 -24.70
C LYS A 470 18.06 33.44 -24.29
N PHE A 471 17.14 32.66 -23.73
CA PHE A 471 15.84 33.12 -23.25
C PHE A 471 15.75 33.21 -21.73
N GLU A 472 16.67 32.60 -20.96
CA GLU A 472 16.72 32.68 -19.48
C GLU A 472 16.75 34.14 -18.98
N ARG A 473 15.59 34.68 -18.62
CA ARG A 473 15.42 36.00 -17.99
C ARG A 473 14.81 35.86 -16.60
N ALA A 474 14.91 36.92 -15.80
CA ALA A 474 14.33 36.98 -14.45
C ALA A 474 12.81 36.68 -14.43
N ASP A 475 12.13 36.97 -15.55
CA ASP A 475 10.69 36.72 -15.73
C ASP A 475 10.34 35.23 -15.86
N ASP A 476 11.25 34.37 -16.34
CA ASP A 476 11.02 32.93 -16.45
C ASP A 476 10.98 32.24 -15.09
N LYS A 477 11.82 32.71 -14.15
CA LYS A 477 11.77 32.24 -12.75
C LYS A 477 10.45 32.62 -12.09
N ALA A 478 9.91 33.80 -12.40
CA ALA A 478 8.61 34.23 -11.90
C ALA A 478 7.47 33.39 -12.48
N LEU A 479 7.56 33.02 -13.77
CA LEU A 479 6.59 32.15 -14.42
C LEU A 479 6.57 30.73 -13.82
N ILE A 480 7.73 30.07 -13.69
CA ILE A 480 7.79 28.71 -13.12
C ILE A 480 7.29 28.72 -11.67
N LYS A 481 7.61 29.75 -10.89
CA LYS A 481 7.04 29.92 -9.54
C LYS A 481 5.52 30.02 -9.56
N LYS A 482 4.96 30.81 -10.48
CA LYS A 482 3.51 30.93 -10.65
C LYS A 482 2.88 29.57 -11.01
N LEU A 483 3.48 28.80 -11.91
CA LEU A 483 3.01 27.46 -12.26
C LEU A 483 3.05 26.50 -11.06
N ILE A 484 4.10 26.57 -10.22
CA ILE A 484 4.15 25.81 -8.96
C ILE A 484 3.03 26.25 -8.01
N GLU A 485 2.79 27.54 -7.86
CA GLU A 485 1.73 28.09 -7.01
C GLU A 485 0.34 27.65 -7.49
N ASP A 486 0.08 27.71 -8.79
CA ASP A 486 -1.17 27.25 -9.41
C ASP A 486 -1.35 25.72 -9.22
N LEU A 487 -0.27 24.95 -9.32
CA LEU A 487 -0.30 23.50 -9.07
C LEU A 487 -0.53 23.17 -7.58
N LEU A 488 0.08 23.92 -6.67
CA LEU A 488 -0.14 23.78 -5.23
C LEU A 488 -1.59 24.12 -4.85
N LYS A 489 -2.16 25.13 -5.52
CA LYS A 489 -3.55 25.54 -5.33
C LYS A 489 -4.55 24.53 -5.89
N SER A 490 -4.29 23.98 -7.08
CA SER A 490 -5.17 22.96 -7.69
C SER A 490 -5.15 21.61 -6.96
N THR A 491 -4.16 21.39 -6.09
CA THR A 491 -4.02 20.18 -5.25
C THR A 491 -4.35 20.45 -3.78
N GLU A 492 -4.82 21.66 -3.45
CA GLU A 492 -5.23 22.01 -2.11
C GLU A 492 -6.48 21.22 -1.71
N GLY A 493 -6.49 20.67 -0.49
CA GLY A 493 -7.61 19.86 0.02
C GLY A 493 -7.58 18.38 -0.37
N ILE A 494 -6.64 17.93 -1.20
CA ILE A 494 -6.48 16.49 -1.48
C ILE A 494 -6.07 15.74 -0.19
N ARG A 495 -6.89 14.77 0.22
CA ARG A 495 -6.70 13.99 1.46
C ARG A 495 -5.78 12.79 1.20
N ILE A 496 -4.51 13.06 0.87
CA ILE A 496 -3.54 12.05 0.43
C ILE A 496 -3.35 10.89 1.44
N ASP A 497 -3.50 11.18 2.73
CA ASP A 497 -3.40 10.22 3.83
C ASP A 497 -4.54 9.17 3.82
N GLN A 498 -5.68 9.52 3.22
CA GLN A 498 -6.86 8.66 3.12
C GLN A 498 -6.89 7.89 1.82
N ILE A 499 -6.42 8.52 0.74
CA ILE A 499 -6.30 7.90 -0.58
C ILE A 499 -5.34 6.70 -0.50
N TYR A 500 -4.17 6.91 0.10
CA TYR A 500 -3.18 5.85 0.29
C TYR A 500 -3.26 5.31 1.72
N GLY A 501 -3.88 4.14 1.86
CA GLY A 501 -3.92 3.36 3.10
C GLY A 501 -2.54 2.83 3.53
N LYS A 502 -2.51 1.89 4.48
CA LYS A 502 -1.26 1.32 5.03
C LYS A 502 -0.31 0.76 3.96
N ASP A 503 -0.87 0.19 2.90
CA ASP A 503 -0.13 -0.48 1.81
C ASP A 503 0.36 0.49 0.73
N GLY A 504 -0.12 1.74 0.72
CA GLY A 504 0.24 2.79 -0.25
C GLY A 504 1.36 3.74 0.22
N LYS A 505 2.13 3.35 1.24
CA LYS A 505 3.06 4.24 1.95
C LYS A 505 4.11 4.88 1.04
N ASP A 506 4.62 4.17 0.06
CA ASP A 506 5.67 4.68 -0.83
C ASP A 506 5.15 5.72 -1.82
N ALA A 507 3.99 5.46 -2.45
CA ALA A 507 3.32 6.41 -3.33
C ALA A 507 2.91 7.70 -2.59
N LYS A 508 2.36 7.55 -1.39
CA LYS A 508 2.05 8.65 -0.47
C LYS A 508 3.29 9.50 -0.17
N ASN A 509 4.39 8.85 0.22
CA ASN A 509 5.64 9.55 0.55
C ASN A 509 6.23 10.27 -0.66
N ALA A 510 6.17 9.66 -1.84
CA ALA A 510 6.63 10.28 -3.08
C ALA A 510 5.85 11.56 -3.41
N TYR A 511 4.50 11.49 -3.39
CA TYR A 511 3.65 12.66 -3.61
C TYR A 511 3.91 13.76 -2.59
N THR A 512 3.94 13.42 -1.31
CA THR A 512 4.13 14.37 -0.21
C THR A 512 5.48 15.08 -0.34
N LYS A 513 6.56 14.34 -0.60
CA LYS A 513 7.91 14.91 -0.80
C LYS A 513 7.95 15.84 -2.01
N ALA A 514 7.33 15.45 -3.13
CA ALA A 514 7.31 16.28 -4.33
C ALA A 514 6.57 17.61 -4.09
N ARG A 515 5.40 17.53 -3.42
CA ARG A 515 4.62 18.71 -3.02
C ARG A 515 5.37 19.64 -2.08
N GLU A 516 6.04 19.09 -1.06
CA GLU A 516 6.86 19.86 -0.12
C GLU A 516 8.06 20.54 -0.80
N ALA A 517 8.73 19.83 -1.70
CA ALA A 517 9.84 20.38 -2.49
C ALA A 517 9.36 21.54 -3.37
N ALA A 518 8.22 21.40 -4.04
CA ALA A 518 7.60 22.46 -4.83
C ALA A 518 7.20 23.67 -3.97
N ALA A 519 6.56 23.45 -2.82
CA ALA A 519 6.20 24.52 -1.89
C ALA A 519 7.42 25.29 -1.36
N LYS A 520 8.54 24.60 -1.12
CA LYS A 520 9.81 25.23 -0.75
C LYS A 520 10.39 26.03 -1.92
N ALA A 521 10.37 25.47 -3.13
CA ALA A 521 10.90 26.08 -4.34
C ALA A 521 10.17 27.39 -4.70
N ALA A 522 8.83 27.42 -4.58
CA ALA A 522 8.03 28.63 -4.81
C ALA A 522 8.45 29.81 -3.91
N LYS A 523 8.79 29.53 -2.65
CA LYS A 523 9.14 30.55 -1.64
C LYS A 523 10.60 30.99 -1.69
N ASP A 524 11.49 30.20 -2.27
CA ASP A 524 12.92 30.50 -2.31
C ASP A 524 13.23 31.54 -3.39
N LYS A 525 13.65 32.73 -2.96
CA LYS A 525 13.98 33.85 -3.86
C LYS A 525 15.27 33.62 -4.65
N ASN A 526 16.15 32.73 -4.20
CA ASN A 526 17.49 32.54 -4.75
C ASN A 526 17.64 31.23 -5.54
N MET A 527 16.57 30.44 -5.67
CA MET A 527 16.62 29.17 -6.38
C MET A 527 16.99 29.35 -7.86
N SER A 528 17.77 28.40 -8.39
CA SER A 528 18.13 28.37 -9.80
C SER A 528 16.90 28.06 -10.66
N LEU A 529 16.89 28.48 -11.93
CA LEU A 529 15.76 28.15 -12.83
C LEU A 529 15.66 26.62 -13.03
N SER A 530 16.80 25.94 -13.13
CA SER A 530 16.87 24.47 -13.22
C SER A 530 16.23 23.77 -12.02
N ASP A 531 16.54 24.21 -10.79
CA ASP A 531 15.95 23.63 -9.58
C ASP A 531 14.45 23.94 -9.44
N LEU A 532 14.02 25.14 -9.84
CA LEU A 532 12.60 25.52 -9.89
C LEU A 532 11.82 24.63 -10.86
N THR A 533 12.35 24.44 -12.08
CA THR A 533 11.75 23.57 -13.10
C THR A 533 11.69 22.13 -12.63
N LYS A 534 12.77 21.62 -12.02
CA LYS A 534 12.79 20.26 -11.45
C LYS A 534 11.74 20.07 -10.35
N ALA A 535 11.55 21.07 -9.49
CA ALA A 535 10.53 21.03 -8.45
C ALA A 535 9.10 21.03 -9.03
N TYR A 536 8.85 21.86 -10.04
CA TYR A 536 7.58 21.88 -10.78
C TYR A 536 7.29 20.53 -11.44
N GLU A 537 8.25 19.98 -12.20
CA GLU A 537 8.09 18.72 -12.93
C GLU A 537 7.85 17.54 -12.00
N ASN A 538 8.65 17.41 -10.94
CA ASN A 538 8.48 16.33 -9.97
C ASN A 538 7.09 16.38 -9.31
N PHE A 539 6.59 17.57 -9.01
CA PHE A 539 5.28 17.70 -8.39
C PHE A 539 4.14 17.49 -9.40
N LYS A 540 4.30 17.97 -10.64
CA LYS A 540 3.35 17.72 -11.72
C LYS A 540 3.24 16.22 -12.01
N ASP A 541 4.37 15.54 -12.16
CA ASP A 541 4.42 14.07 -12.36
C ASP A 541 3.75 13.32 -11.22
N ALA A 542 4.04 13.68 -9.96
CA ALA A 542 3.38 13.09 -8.81
C ALA A 542 1.85 13.31 -8.82
N ARG A 543 1.39 14.50 -9.22
CA ARG A 543 -0.03 14.84 -9.37
C ARG A 543 -0.68 14.05 -10.50
N ASP A 544 -0.02 13.90 -11.63
CA ASP A 544 -0.56 13.20 -12.79
C ASP A 544 -0.64 11.69 -12.53
N LYS A 545 0.39 11.10 -11.90
CA LYS A 545 0.36 9.71 -11.44
C LYS A 545 -0.75 9.43 -10.44
N LEU A 546 -1.01 10.38 -9.53
CA LEU A 546 -2.14 10.28 -8.61
C LEU A 546 -3.46 10.28 -9.39
N ALA A 547 -3.65 11.22 -10.30
CA ALA A 547 -4.86 11.29 -11.12
C ALA A 547 -5.07 10.02 -11.96
N GLU A 548 -4.02 9.51 -12.59
CA GLU A 548 -4.04 8.26 -13.37
C GLU A 548 -4.41 7.06 -12.50
N PHE A 549 -3.78 6.91 -11.33
CA PHE A 549 -4.07 5.84 -10.38
C PHE A 549 -5.54 5.85 -9.95
N LEU A 550 -6.05 7.03 -9.56
CA LEU A 550 -7.43 7.21 -9.09
C LEU A 550 -8.45 6.92 -10.19
N THR A 551 -8.21 7.45 -11.39
CA THR A 551 -9.09 7.28 -12.56
C THR A 551 -9.11 5.82 -12.99
N SER A 552 -7.94 5.19 -13.12
CA SER A 552 -7.81 3.82 -13.62
C SER A 552 -8.49 2.80 -12.72
N ARG A 553 -8.35 2.92 -11.39
CA ARG A 553 -8.97 1.96 -10.47
C ARG A 553 -10.50 2.10 -10.41
N LEU A 554 -11.03 3.32 -10.48
CA LEU A 554 -12.48 3.52 -10.54
C LEU A 554 -13.03 3.06 -11.88
N LYS A 555 -12.37 3.44 -12.98
CA LYS A 555 -12.72 3.02 -14.33
C LYS A 555 -12.76 1.50 -14.47
N LYS A 556 -11.82 0.77 -13.84
CA LYS A 556 -11.85 -0.70 -13.81
C LYS A 556 -13.16 -1.26 -13.24
N LEU A 557 -13.70 -0.68 -12.18
CA LEU A 557 -14.99 -1.11 -11.61
C LEU A 557 -16.19 -0.67 -12.44
N VAL A 558 -16.08 0.47 -13.15
CA VAL A 558 -17.14 0.96 -14.04
C VAL A 558 -17.19 0.18 -15.35
N ASP A 559 -16.05 -0.17 -15.94
CA ASP A 559 -15.97 -0.92 -17.19
C ASP A 559 -16.38 -2.39 -16.97
N ASP A 560 -16.17 -2.92 -15.76
CA ASP A 560 -16.60 -4.26 -15.35
C ASP A 560 -18.08 -4.32 -14.90
N ASP A 561 -18.83 -3.22 -15.01
CA ASP A 561 -20.28 -3.13 -14.69
C ASP A 561 -21.07 -4.20 -15.45
N SER A 562 -20.83 -4.34 -16.76
CA SER A 562 -21.54 -5.31 -17.60
C SER A 562 -21.34 -6.76 -17.15
N ASN A 563 -20.14 -7.12 -16.69
CA ASN A 563 -19.86 -8.46 -16.19
C ASN A 563 -20.48 -8.66 -14.81
N PHE A 564 -20.39 -7.63 -13.96
CA PHE A 564 -20.91 -7.71 -12.60
C PHE A 564 -22.43 -7.86 -12.56
N VAL A 565 -23.17 -7.09 -13.37
CA VAL A 565 -24.63 -7.21 -13.44
C VAL A 565 -25.10 -8.54 -14.02
N ASP A 566 -24.24 -9.25 -14.75
CA ASP A 566 -24.55 -10.57 -15.31
C ASP A 566 -24.27 -11.71 -14.31
N THR A 567 -23.65 -11.44 -13.17
CA THR A 567 -23.43 -12.44 -12.12
C THR A 567 -24.75 -12.95 -11.52
N GLU A 568 -24.78 -14.23 -11.14
CA GLU A 568 -25.95 -14.82 -10.50
C GLU A 568 -26.30 -14.11 -9.19
N LYS A 569 -25.30 -13.67 -8.41
CA LYS A 569 -25.53 -12.92 -7.16
C LYS A 569 -26.23 -11.59 -7.39
N TYR A 570 -25.83 -10.84 -8.41
CA TYR A 570 -26.52 -9.60 -8.77
C TYR A 570 -27.95 -9.88 -9.25
N LYS A 571 -28.14 -10.84 -10.15
CA LYS A 571 -29.47 -11.21 -10.67
C LYS A 571 -30.42 -11.70 -9.57
N GLU A 572 -29.91 -12.44 -8.59
CA GLU A 572 -30.64 -12.89 -7.41
C GLU A 572 -31.13 -11.68 -6.58
N ALA A 573 -30.22 -10.75 -6.26
CA ALA A 573 -30.56 -9.54 -5.51
C ALA A 573 -31.51 -8.60 -6.29
N ASP A 574 -31.33 -8.44 -7.61
CA ASP A 574 -32.17 -7.57 -8.46
C ASP A 574 -33.60 -8.12 -8.65
N ARG A 575 -33.78 -9.44 -8.53
CA ARG A 575 -35.11 -10.09 -8.55
C ARG A 575 -35.76 -10.20 -7.17
N SER A 576 -35.01 -9.93 -6.10
CA SER A 576 -35.49 -10.03 -4.72
C SER A 576 -36.49 -8.92 -4.41
N LEU A 577 -37.50 -9.25 -3.60
CA LEU A 577 -38.43 -8.28 -3.02
C LEU A 577 -38.05 -7.90 -1.58
N ASP A 578 -36.93 -8.44 -1.05
CA ASP A 578 -36.41 -8.05 0.25
C ASP A 578 -35.90 -6.61 0.19
N ALA A 579 -36.37 -5.77 1.10
CA ALA A 579 -36.01 -4.36 1.16
C ALA A 579 -34.48 -4.13 1.22
N LYS A 580 -33.72 -5.05 1.83
CA LYS A 580 -32.26 -4.95 1.92
C LYS A 580 -31.59 -5.12 0.55
N ASP A 581 -32.11 -6.02 -0.29
CA ASP A 581 -31.54 -6.34 -1.59
C ASP A 581 -31.90 -5.22 -2.59
N VAL A 582 -33.13 -4.68 -2.48
CA VAL A 582 -33.56 -3.50 -3.25
C VAL A 582 -32.68 -2.28 -2.91
N ASP A 583 -32.41 -2.02 -1.62
CA ASP A 583 -31.52 -0.92 -1.19
C ASP A 583 -30.09 -1.11 -1.73
N ALA A 584 -29.55 -2.33 -1.67
CA ALA A 584 -28.22 -2.66 -2.18
C ALA A 584 -28.10 -2.40 -3.70
N ILE A 585 -29.09 -2.82 -4.50
CA ILE A 585 -29.10 -2.63 -5.95
C ILE A 585 -29.25 -1.15 -6.32
N LEU A 586 -30.14 -0.41 -5.65
CA LEU A 586 -30.32 1.02 -5.89
C LEU A 586 -29.04 1.81 -5.54
N ASN A 587 -28.40 1.48 -4.41
CA ASN A 587 -27.13 2.05 -4.01
C ASN A 587 -26.05 1.82 -5.08
N TYR A 588 -25.88 0.57 -5.52
CA TYR A 588 -24.91 0.20 -6.56
C TYR A 588 -25.14 0.97 -7.87
N ARG A 589 -26.39 1.00 -8.36
CA ARG A 589 -26.74 1.70 -9.61
C ARG A 589 -26.48 3.21 -9.51
N SER A 590 -26.79 3.82 -8.37
CA SER A 590 -26.47 5.24 -8.13
C SER A 590 -24.96 5.48 -8.18
N LEU A 591 -24.17 4.63 -7.50
CA LEU A 591 -22.72 4.75 -7.49
C LEU A 591 -22.10 4.56 -8.88
N ILE A 592 -22.62 3.64 -9.70
CA ILE A 592 -22.18 3.48 -11.10
C ILE A 592 -22.45 4.76 -11.90
N ARG A 593 -23.64 5.35 -11.78
CA ARG A 593 -23.98 6.60 -12.47
C ARG A 593 -23.06 7.75 -12.02
N ASP A 594 -22.93 7.94 -10.70
CA ASP A 594 -22.14 9.03 -10.14
C ASP A 594 -20.63 8.85 -10.44
N SER A 595 -20.17 7.60 -10.58
CA SER A 595 -18.82 7.26 -11.04
C SER A 595 -18.58 7.59 -12.51
N LYS A 596 -19.54 7.28 -13.39
CA LYS A 596 -19.49 7.66 -14.81
C LYS A 596 -19.44 9.19 -14.95
N GLU A 597 -20.32 9.90 -14.23
CA GLU A 597 -20.36 11.37 -14.23
C GLU A 597 -19.03 11.99 -13.78
N GLU A 598 -18.41 11.46 -12.73
CA GLU A 598 -17.12 11.98 -12.25
C GLU A 598 -15.97 11.70 -13.22
N LEU A 599 -15.95 10.51 -13.84
CA LEU A 599 -14.93 10.12 -14.82
C LEU A 599 -15.03 10.93 -16.13
N ASP A 600 -16.23 11.37 -16.51
CA ASP A 600 -16.48 12.16 -17.72
C ASP A 600 -16.05 13.63 -17.58
N LYS A 601 -15.71 14.09 -16.37
CA LYS A 601 -15.26 15.46 -16.16
C LYS A 601 -13.89 15.70 -16.79
N THR A 602 -13.69 16.90 -17.34
CA THR A 602 -12.39 17.36 -17.83
C THR A 602 -11.34 17.47 -16.73
N SER A 603 -11.78 17.69 -15.48
CA SER A 603 -10.94 17.67 -14.29
C SER A 603 -11.70 17.00 -13.14
N PRO A 604 -11.60 15.66 -13.03
CA PRO A 604 -12.23 14.91 -11.95
C PRO A 604 -11.64 15.30 -10.58
N ASP A 605 -12.48 15.31 -9.54
CA ASP A 605 -12.04 15.56 -8.17
C ASP A 605 -11.37 14.31 -7.58
N ALA A 606 -10.13 14.46 -7.11
CA ALA A 606 -9.33 13.36 -6.60
C ALA A 606 -9.94 12.68 -5.36
N ASN A 607 -10.53 13.45 -4.45
CA ASN A 607 -11.17 12.92 -3.25
C ASN A 607 -12.46 12.19 -3.63
N LYS A 608 -13.23 12.74 -4.58
CA LYS A 608 -14.47 12.12 -5.05
C LYS A 608 -14.21 10.82 -5.83
N LEU A 609 -13.16 10.77 -6.66
CA LEU A 609 -12.74 9.53 -7.31
C LEU A 609 -12.39 8.42 -6.30
N ASP A 610 -11.70 8.76 -5.20
CA ASP A 610 -11.39 7.81 -4.13
C ASP A 610 -12.62 7.35 -3.35
N LEU A 611 -13.49 8.30 -3.00
CA LEU A 611 -14.73 8.02 -2.30
C LEU A 611 -15.64 7.08 -3.12
N LEU A 612 -15.85 7.40 -4.40
CA LEU A 612 -16.68 6.60 -5.30
C LEU A 612 -16.11 5.20 -5.50
N TYR A 613 -14.79 5.06 -5.66
CA TYR A 613 -14.14 3.75 -5.75
C TYR A 613 -14.40 2.89 -4.52
N LYS A 614 -14.17 3.44 -3.32
CA LYS A 614 -14.34 2.69 -2.06
C LYS A 614 -15.80 2.30 -1.82
N LYS A 615 -16.74 3.21 -2.10
CA LYS A 615 -18.18 2.95 -1.98
C LYS A 615 -18.66 1.89 -2.98
N LEU A 616 -18.22 1.99 -4.23
CA LEU A 616 -18.58 1.04 -5.28
C LEU A 616 -18.03 -0.36 -5.00
N ASP A 617 -16.80 -0.47 -4.48
CA ASP A 617 -16.23 -1.74 -4.00
C ASP A 617 -17.06 -2.33 -2.86
N ALA A 618 -17.43 -1.53 -1.86
CA ALA A 618 -18.26 -1.98 -0.75
C ALA A 618 -19.66 -2.43 -1.20
N ALA A 619 -20.28 -1.71 -2.14
CA ALA A 619 -21.59 -2.07 -2.72
C ALA A 619 -21.52 -3.40 -3.50
N ARG A 620 -20.46 -3.61 -4.30
CA ARG A 620 -20.23 -4.90 -4.98
C ARG A 620 -20.11 -6.05 -3.97
N ARG A 621 -19.34 -5.85 -2.91
CA ARG A 621 -19.16 -6.86 -1.84
C ARG A 621 -20.45 -7.15 -1.06
N GLU A 622 -21.34 -6.18 -0.90
CA GLU A 622 -22.67 -6.39 -0.32
C GLU A 622 -23.50 -7.33 -1.18
N ILE A 623 -23.61 -7.04 -2.48
CA ILE A 623 -24.36 -7.85 -3.45
C ILE A 623 -23.77 -9.27 -3.57
N GLU A 624 -22.45 -9.41 -3.51
CA GLU A 624 -21.76 -10.71 -3.50
C GLU A 624 -21.94 -11.50 -2.19
N GLY A 625 -22.55 -10.93 -1.15
CA GLY A 625 -22.70 -11.54 0.17
C GLY A 625 -21.41 -11.58 0.99
N LYS A 626 -20.38 -10.83 0.59
CA LYS A 626 -19.07 -10.71 1.30
C LYS A 626 -19.07 -9.60 2.36
N LEU A 627 -20.11 -8.78 2.39
CA LEU A 627 -20.30 -7.69 3.34
C LEU A 627 -21.80 -7.61 3.65
N SER A 628 -22.19 -7.41 4.91
CA SER A 628 -23.61 -7.19 5.22
C SER A 628 -24.03 -5.77 4.86
N SER A 629 -25.34 -5.55 4.74
CA SER A 629 -25.90 -4.20 4.54
C SER A 629 -25.55 -3.25 5.69
N GLN A 630 -25.55 -3.74 6.93
CA GLN A 630 -25.15 -2.93 8.09
C GLN A 630 -23.68 -2.52 7.99
N ALA A 631 -22.79 -3.47 7.71
CA ALA A 631 -21.36 -3.20 7.61
C ALA A 631 -21.05 -2.24 6.46
N ARG A 632 -21.77 -2.36 5.34
CA ARG A 632 -21.66 -1.45 4.19
C ARG A 632 -22.15 -0.05 4.53
N LYS A 633 -23.32 0.10 5.17
CA LYS A 633 -23.84 1.41 5.64
C LYS A 633 -22.89 2.11 6.60
N LEU A 634 -22.32 1.38 7.54
CA LEU A 634 -21.34 1.94 8.48
C LEU A 634 -20.03 2.30 7.80
N THR A 635 -19.60 1.51 6.80
CA THR A 635 -18.44 1.85 5.95
C THR A 635 -18.70 3.17 5.22
N ASP A 636 -19.87 3.34 4.60
CA ASP A 636 -20.24 4.59 3.91
C ASP A 636 -20.25 5.78 4.88
N ALA A 637 -20.83 5.62 6.08
CA ALA A 637 -20.84 6.66 7.11
C ALA A 637 -19.43 7.06 7.56
N ILE A 638 -18.49 6.11 7.65
CA ILE A 638 -17.07 6.39 7.93
C ILE A 638 -16.46 7.17 6.77
N LEU A 639 -16.70 6.76 5.53
CA LEU A 639 -16.14 7.40 4.33
C LEU A 639 -16.66 8.84 4.12
N ASP A 640 -17.95 9.08 4.38
CA ASP A 640 -18.58 10.41 4.25
C ASP A 640 -18.27 11.35 5.42
N SER A 641 -17.67 10.82 6.48
CA SER A 641 -17.57 11.54 7.75
C SER A 641 -16.76 12.83 7.66
N ASP A 642 -15.69 12.85 6.86
CA ASP A 642 -14.84 14.03 6.76
C ASP A 642 -15.52 15.15 5.97
N ASP A 643 -16.24 14.84 4.89
CA ASP A 643 -17.02 15.83 4.14
C ASP A 643 -18.13 16.41 4.99
N PHE A 644 -18.80 15.57 5.77
CA PHE A 644 -19.80 16.03 6.73
C PHE A 644 -19.18 16.90 7.82
N MET A 645 -18.05 16.50 8.41
CA MET A 645 -17.35 17.29 9.43
C MET A 645 -16.80 18.62 8.89
N ASP A 646 -16.49 18.67 7.59
CA ASP A 646 -16.07 19.88 6.90
C ASP A 646 -17.21 20.82 6.52
N SER A 647 -18.45 20.34 6.58
CA SER A 647 -19.64 21.14 6.26
C SER A 647 -19.82 22.34 7.21
N LEU A 648 -20.49 23.39 6.71
CA LEU A 648 -20.85 24.55 7.52
C LEU A 648 -21.77 24.17 8.68
N ALA A 649 -22.72 23.26 8.45
CA ALA A 649 -23.66 22.78 9.47
C ALA A 649 -22.91 22.15 10.66
N PHE A 650 -21.99 21.23 10.38
CA PHE A 650 -21.22 20.59 11.44
C PHE A 650 -20.28 21.55 12.18
N LYS A 651 -19.58 22.44 11.44
CA LYS A 651 -18.70 23.45 12.04
C LYS A 651 -19.48 24.41 12.94
N ALA A 652 -20.67 24.82 12.52
CA ALA A 652 -21.57 25.66 13.33
C ALA A 652 -22.06 24.91 14.58
N ALA A 653 -22.52 23.65 14.44
CA ALA A 653 -22.95 22.84 15.57
C ALA A 653 -21.82 22.62 16.60
N ALA A 654 -20.60 22.34 16.14
CA ALA A 654 -19.45 22.05 17.00
C ALA A 654 -18.93 23.28 17.78
N THR A 655 -19.19 24.51 17.29
CA THR A 655 -18.66 25.75 17.88
C THR A 655 -19.74 26.69 18.43
N GLY A 656 -21.00 26.43 18.12
CA GLY A 656 -22.15 27.24 18.50
C GLY A 656 -22.48 27.20 19.99
N SER A 657 -23.42 28.08 20.39
CA SER A 657 -23.92 28.18 21.77
C SER A 657 -25.04 27.20 22.09
N ASP A 658 -25.65 26.56 21.08
CA ASP A 658 -26.66 25.54 21.30
C ASP A 658 -26.01 24.28 21.89
N LYS A 659 -26.37 23.99 23.15
CA LYS A 659 -25.79 22.88 23.91
C LYS A 659 -26.12 21.51 23.32
N TYR A 660 -27.25 21.36 22.64
CA TYR A 660 -27.71 20.09 22.09
C TYR A 660 -27.06 19.81 20.74
N LEU A 661 -26.98 20.80 19.86
CA LEU A 661 -26.22 20.67 18.61
C LEU A 661 -24.74 20.41 18.89
N LYS A 662 -24.18 21.08 19.90
CA LYS A 662 -22.81 20.82 20.34
C LYS A 662 -22.64 19.40 20.88
N TYR A 663 -23.57 18.93 21.70
CA TYR A 663 -23.58 17.54 22.18
C TYR A 663 -23.66 16.55 21.01
N ALA A 664 -24.53 16.78 20.02
CA ALA A 664 -24.65 15.93 18.84
C ALA A 664 -23.35 15.88 18.02
N ALA A 665 -22.68 17.02 17.84
CA ALA A 665 -21.39 17.07 17.16
C ALA A 665 -20.27 16.33 17.94
N GLU A 666 -20.24 16.47 19.27
CA GLU A 666 -19.31 15.72 20.13
C GLU A 666 -19.59 14.22 20.10
N LYS A 667 -20.88 13.84 20.12
CA LYS A 667 -21.36 12.46 20.06
C LYS A 667 -21.02 11.81 18.72
N TYR A 668 -21.28 12.50 17.61
CA TYR A 668 -20.93 12.05 16.26
C TYR A 668 -19.42 11.74 16.15
N LYS A 669 -18.55 12.63 16.64
CA LYS A 669 -17.09 12.39 16.65
C LYS A 669 -16.72 11.15 17.47
N ALA A 670 -17.32 11.01 18.66
CA ALA A 670 -17.02 9.88 19.53
C ALA A 670 -17.46 8.55 18.92
N ASP A 671 -18.64 8.50 18.30
CA ASP A 671 -19.17 7.31 17.66
C ASP A 671 -18.44 6.98 16.36
N LEU A 672 -18.00 7.99 15.60
CA LEU A 672 -17.15 7.80 14.42
C LEU A 672 -15.81 7.14 14.77
N GLU A 673 -15.16 7.58 15.85
CA GLU A 673 -13.92 6.96 16.30
C GLU A 673 -14.12 5.52 16.78
N ARG A 674 -15.28 5.20 17.37
CA ARG A 674 -15.64 3.80 17.68
C ARG A 674 -15.91 2.99 16.42
N ALA A 675 -16.61 3.56 15.44
CA ALA A 675 -16.86 2.93 14.15
C ALA A 675 -15.56 2.56 13.44
N LYS A 676 -14.60 3.49 13.39
CA LYS A 676 -13.25 3.23 12.83
C LYS A 676 -12.54 2.09 13.55
N LYS A 677 -12.57 2.05 14.89
CA LYS A 677 -11.97 0.96 15.68
C LYS A 677 -12.64 -0.39 15.42
N LEU A 678 -13.98 -0.42 15.29
CA LEU A 678 -14.71 -1.63 14.93
C LEU A 678 -14.38 -2.09 13.51
N SER A 679 -14.23 -1.15 12.57
CA SER A 679 -13.76 -1.43 11.21
C SER A 679 -12.39 -2.09 11.20
N GLU A 680 -11.43 -1.51 11.93
CA GLU A 680 -10.06 -2.08 12.04
C GLU A 680 -10.06 -3.46 12.71
N ALA A 681 -11.01 -3.73 13.61
CA ALA A 681 -11.16 -5.01 14.28
C ALA A 681 -11.99 -6.04 13.47
N GLY A 682 -12.53 -5.68 12.30
CA GLY A 682 -13.41 -6.55 11.51
C GLY A 682 -14.76 -6.85 12.18
N LYS A 683 -15.29 -5.93 12.99
CA LYS A 683 -16.49 -6.10 13.83
C LYS A 683 -17.68 -5.22 13.41
N LEU A 684 -17.78 -4.90 12.12
CA LEU A 684 -18.83 -4.02 11.58
C LEU A 684 -20.24 -4.65 11.60
N ASP A 685 -20.34 -5.96 11.79
CA ASP A 685 -21.62 -6.70 11.93
C ASP A 685 -22.09 -6.86 13.38
N SER A 686 -21.37 -6.28 14.35
CA SER A 686 -21.75 -6.39 15.76
C SER A 686 -23.00 -5.56 16.08
N LYS A 687 -23.74 -5.94 17.13
CA LYS A 687 -24.83 -5.11 17.69
C LYS A 687 -24.35 -3.72 18.12
N GLU A 688 -23.09 -3.61 18.52
CA GLU A 688 -22.48 -2.31 18.83
C GLU A 688 -22.35 -1.45 17.57
N ALA A 689 -21.96 -2.03 16.44
CA ALA A 689 -21.88 -1.34 15.16
C ALA A 689 -23.24 -0.86 14.66
N GLU A 690 -24.30 -1.67 14.84
CA GLU A 690 -25.69 -1.29 14.54
C GLU A 690 -26.12 -0.03 15.31
N ALA A 691 -25.92 -0.05 16.63
CA ALA A 691 -26.27 1.08 17.49
C ALA A 691 -25.42 2.34 17.18
N ILE A 692 -24.17 2.16 16.76
CA ILE A 692 -23.29 3.27 16.34
C ILE A 692 -23.78 3.86 15.02
N LEU A 693 -24.15 3.03 14.04
CA LEU A 693 -24.67 3.48 12.75
C LEU A 693 -25.92 4.35 12.94
N GLU A 694 -26.86 3.89 13.76
CA GLU A 694 -28.08 4.64 14.05
C GLU A 694 -27.76 5.97 14.75
N SER A 695 -26.87 5.96 15.75
CA SER A 695 -26.43 7.15 16.48
C SER A 695 -25.74 8.18 15.57
N LEU A 696 -24.89 7.72 14.64
CA LEU A 696 -24.26 8.57 13.62
C LEU A 696 -25.31 9.21 12.72
N SER A 697 -26.28 8.43 12.23
CA SER A 697 -27.37 8.95 11.38
C SER A 697 -28.20 10.00 12.11
N LYS A 698 -28.68 9.72 13.32
CA LYS A 698 -29.52 10.66 14.08
C LYS A 698 -28.78 11.93 14.46
N SER A 699 -27.51 11.82 14.83
CA SER A 699 -26.68 13.00 15.12
C SER A 699 -26.48 13.85 13.87
N ARG A 700 -26.21 13.23 12.72
CA ARG A 700 -26.10 13.93 11.43
C ARG A 700 -27.40 14.60 11.03
N ASP A 701 -28.51 13.87 11.07
CA ASP A 701 -29.82 14.40 10.71
C ASP A 701 -30.22 15.59 11.57
N PHE A 702 -29.90 15.57 12.87
CA PHE A 702 -30.18 16.72 13.73
C PHE A 702 -29.28 17.93 13.40
N ILE A 703 -27.99 17.70 13.14
CA ILE A 703 -27.05 18.76 12.75
C ILE A 703 -27.42 19.38 11.39
N GLU A 704 -27.94 18.57 10.47
CA GLU A 704 -28.43 19.00 9.15
C GLU A 704 -29.88 19.51 9.17
N ASP A 705 -30.49 19.67 10.36
CA ASP A 705 -31.87 20.14 10.56
C ASP A 705 -32.94 19.29 9.85
N LYS A 706 -32.67 18.00 9.65
CA LYS A 706 -33.60 17.01 9.08
C LYS A 706 -34.54 16.41 10.13
N ILE A 707 -34.14 16.45 11.39
CA ILE A 707 -34.99 16.05 12.53
C ILE A 707 -34.99 17.15 13.59
N SER A 708 -36.08 17.23 14.35
CA SER A 708 -36.20 18.19 15.45
C SER A 708 -35.25 17.83 16.60
N GLN A 709 -34.88 18.84 17.41
CA GLN A 709 -34.15 18.61 18.67
C GLN A 709 -34.88 17.60 19.58
N LYS A 710 -36.21 17.64 19.60
CA LYS A 710 -37.03 16.75 20.42
C LYS A 710 -36.91 15.30 19.96
N ALA A 711 -37.04 15.06 18.65
CA ALA A 711 -36.87 13.74 18.06
C ALA A 711 -35.45 13.17 18.33
N TYR A 712 -34.42 14.02 18.22
CA TYR A 712 -33.05 13.64 18.57
C TYR A 712 -32.90 13.26 20.05
N LEU A 713 -33.47 14.05 20.95
CA LEU A 713 -33.40 13.78 22.40
C LEU A 713 -34.19 12.54 22.82
N ILE A 714 -35.37 12.30 22.22
CA ILE A 714 -36.14 11.07 22.45
C ILE A 714 -35.28 9.85 22.11
N PHE A 715 -34.62 9.87 20.93
CA PHE A 715 -33.71 8.81 20.53
C PHE A 715 -32.57 8.62 21.54
N GLU A 716 -31.84 9.69 21.88
CA GLU A 716 -30.70 9.60 22.80
C GLU A 716 -31.10 9.14 24.21
N TYR A 717 -32.24 9.62 24.72
CA TYR A 717 -32.73 9.26 26.04
C TYR A 717 -33.19 7.81 26.09
N THR A 718 -33.95 7.35 25.09
CA THR A 718 -34.39 5.95 25.01
C THR A 718 -33.19 5.02 25.02
N ARG A 719 -32.21 5.26 24.13
CA ARG A 719 -30.98 4.46 24.03
C ARG A 719 -30.19 4.44 25.34
N THR A 720 -30.06 5.58 26.00
CA THR A 720 -29.32 5.69 27.26
C THR A 720 -30.02 4.96 28.40
N LEU A 721 -31.34 5.08 28.50
CA LEU A 721 -32.12 4.42 29.55
C LEU A 721 -32.21 2.89 29.34
N GLU A 722 -32.24 2.42 28.09
CA GLU A 722 -32.11 0.99 27.78
C GLU A 722 -30.75 0.43 28.21
N GLU A 723 -29.67 1.18 27.97
CA GLU A 723 -28.33 0.80 28.42
C GLU A 723 -28.27 0.67 29.95
N ILE A 724 -28.92 1.59 30.67
CA ILE A 724 -29.05 1.53 32.12
C ILE A 724 -29.86 0.30 32.56
N LYS A 725 -31.02 0.05 31.94
CA LYS A 725 -31.90 -1.09 32.24
C LYS A 725 -31.18 -2.43 32.06
N ASN A 726 -30.32 -2.53 31.04
CA ASN A 726 -29.57 -3.74 30.71
C ASN A 726 -28.27 -3.90 31.51
N HIS A 727 -27.86 -2.89 32.30
CA HIS A 727 -26.63 -2.96 33.07
C HIS A 727 -26.77 -3.92 34.27
N LYS A 728 -25.71 -4.68 34.58
CA LYS A 728 -25.66 -5.63 35.72
C LYS A 728 -26.07 -4.99 37.06
N ASP A 729 -25.73 -3.72 37.25
CA ASP A 729 -25.99 -2.99 38.49
C ASP A 729 -27.34 -2.27 38.49
N TYR A 730 -28.19 -2.43 37.47
CA TYR A 730 -29.49 -1.75 37.37
C TYR A 730 -30.33 -1.92 38.64
N LYS A 731 -30.30 -3.12 39.24
CA LYS A 731 -31.00 -3.44 40.49
C LYS A 731 -30.59 -2.59 41.70
N SER A 732 -29.44 -1.92 41.65
CA SER A 732 -28.99 -0.98 42.70
C SER A 732 -29.77 0.34 42.69
N LEU A 733 -30.46 0.67 41.60
CA LEU A 733 -31.37 1.82 41.55
C LEU A 733 -32.63 1.56 42.37
N ASN A 734 -33.15 2.64 42.99
CA ASN A 734 -34.39 2.61 43.75
C ASN A 734 -35.54 2.03 42.91
N GLN A 735 -36.37 1.17 43.51
CA GLN A 735 -37.48 0.49 42.82
C GLN A 735 -38.48 1.46 42.17
N ALA A 736 -38.80 2.59 42.79
CA ALA A 736 -39.69 3.60 42.23
C ALA A 736 -39.10 4.25 40.98
N LEU A 737 -37.79 4.54 40.99
CA LEU A 737 -37.06 5.08 39.85
C LEU A 737 -37.00 4.06 38.70
N ARG A 738 -36.74 2.79 39.00
CA ARG A 738 -36.77 1.71 38.00
C ARG A 738 -38.14 1.58 37.31
N LYS A 739 -39.23 1.64 38.07
CA LYS A 739 -40.59 1.63 37.50
C LYS A 739 -40.85 2.84 36.60
N ARG A 740 -40.38 4.03 36.99
CA ARG A 740 -40.54 5.25 36.16
C ARG A 740 -39.74 5.16 34.86
N LEU A 741 -38.50 4.67 34.95
CA LEU A 741 -37.65 4.42 33.78
C LEU A 741 -38.30 3.41 32.82
N GLU A 742 -38.77 2.28 33.35
CA GLU A 742 -39.44 1.24 32.54
C GLU A 742 -40.71 1.78 31.89
N ALA A 743 -41.53 2.54 32.61
CA ALA A 743 -42.73 3.18 32.03
C ALA A 743 -42.39 4.19 30.92
N ALA A 744 -41.32 4.98 31.09
CA ALA A 744 -40.88 5.93 30.07
C ALA A 744 -40.36 5.22 28.81
N LEU A 745 -39.62 4.12 28.96
CA LEU A 745 -39.18 3.28 27.83
C LEU A 745 -40.37 2.62 27.12
N ASP A 746 -41.32 2.05 27.88
CA ASP A 746 -42.52 1.43 27.31
C ASP A 746 -43.36 2.45 26.53
N LEU A 747 -43.44 3.70 27.00
CA LEU A 747 -44.11 4.78 26.29
C LEU A 747 -43.37 5.14 24.99
N ALA A 748 -42.03 5.26 25.03
CA ALA A 748 -41.22 5.52 23.86
C ALA A 748 -41.35 4.41 22.79
N HIS A 749 -41.39 3.14 23.21
CA HIS A 749 -41.55 1.99 22.31
C HIS A 749 -42.94 1.87 21.69
N LYS A 750 -43.99 2.27 22.42
CA LYS A 750 -45.36 2.30 21.88
C LYS A 750 -45.54 3.35 20.78
N GLY A 751 -44.73 4.41 20.81
CA GLY A 751 -44.94 5.59 19.98
C GLY A 751 -46.18 6.39 20.43
N GLY A 752 -46.40 7.55 19.82
CA GLY A 752 -47.48 8.45 20.19
C GLY A 752 -47.06 9.92 20.10
N ASP A 753 -47.58 10.74 21.02
CA ASP A 753 -47.25 12.17 21.10
C ASP A 753 -45.78 12.36 21.54
N GLU A 754 -44.98 12.99 20.69
CA GLU A 754 -43.56 13.30 20.96
C GLU A 754 -43.39 14.13 22.24
N ASP A 755 -44.34 15.00 22.58
CA ASP A 755 -44.26 15.85 23.77
C ASP A 755 -44.38 15.02 25.05
N GLU A 756 -45.30 14.06 25.03
CA GLU A 756 -45.53 13.16 26.16
C GLU A 756 -44.33 12.23 26.37
N ILE A 757 -43.83 11.64 25.29
CA ILE A 757 -42.65 10.76 25.30
C ILE A 757 -41.42 11.52 25.79
N PHE A 758 -41.15 12.70 25.20
CA PHE A 758 -40.00 13.50 25.60
C PHE A 758 -40.07 13.89 27.07
N ARG A 759 -41.23 14.35 27.56
CA ARG A 759 -41.39 14.74 28.97
C ARG A 759 -41.14 13.55 29.92
N ALA A 760 -41.66 12.37 29.61
CA ALA A 760 -41.46 11.18 30.43
C ALA A 760 -39.99 10.76 30.49
N LEU A 761 -39.29 10.78 29.35
CA LEU A 761 -37.87 10.45 29.25
C LEU A 761 -36.99 11.51 29.93
N ASP A 762 -37.26 12.80 29.69
CA ASP A 762 -36.50 13.92 30.25
C ASP A 762 -36.60 13.97 31.78
N GLU A 763 -37.77 13.64 32.35
CA GLU A 763 -37.93 13.54 33.80
C GLU A 763 -36.98 12.49 34.40
N VAL A 764 -36.88 11.32 33.78
CA VAL A 764 -35.98 10.23 34.24
C VAL A 764 -34.52 10.62 34.04
N MET A 765 -34.17 11.18 32.88
CA MET A 765 -32.80 11.60 32.56
C MET A 765 -32.29 12.73 33.46
N ASN A 766 -33.21 13.53 34.03
CA ASN A 766 -32.85 14.60 34.95
C ASN A 766 -32.67 14.16 36.42
N ASP A 767 -33.02 12.92 36.78
CA ASP A 767 -32.79 12.37 38.12
C ASP A 767 -31.28 12.22 38.41
N ASP A 768 -30.83 12.68 39.59
CA ASP A 768 -29.41 12.67 39.97
C ASP A 768 -28.84 11.25 40.07
N SER A 769 -29.67 10.27 40.45
CA SER A 769 -29.25 8.87 40.52
C SER A 769 -29.02 8.29 39.13
N ILE A 770 -29.86 8.65 38.15
CA ILE A 770 -29.68 8.28 36.74
C ILE A 770 -28.42 8.94 36.18
N LYS A 771 -28.22 10.24 36.40
CA LYS A 771 -26.98 10.95 35.98
C LYS A 771 -25.73 10.31 36.58
N ALA A 772 -25.76 9.94 37.85
CA ALA A 772 -24.66 9.24 38.50
C ALA A 772 -24.43 7.84 37.91
N PHE A 773 -25.51 7.12 37.61
CA PHE A 773 -25.44 5.78 37.00
C PHE A 773 -24.87 5.84 35.57
N ILE A 774 -25.31 6.79 34.74
CA ILE A 774 -24.74 7.03 33.40
C ILE A 774 -23.24 7.24 33.51
N LYS A 775 -22.80 8.15 34.40
CA LYS A 775 -21.38 8.41 34.62
C LYS A 775 -20.62 7.16 35.03
N LYS A 776 -21.22 6.29 35.84
CA LYS A 776 -20.65 4.98 36.22
C LYS A 776 -20.48 4.07 35.00
N ILE A 777 -21.53 3.84 34.20
CA ILE A 777 -21.45 2.98 33.01
C ILE A 777 -20.41 3.52 32.03
N GLU A 778 -20.38 4.83 31.81
CA GLU A 778 -19.41 5.46 30.92
C GLU A 778 -17.96 5.24 31.36
N LEU A 779 -17.69 5.27 32.68
CA LEU A 779 -16.40 4.93 33.26
C LEU A 779 -16.09 3.43 33.19
N GLU A 780 -17.09 2.55 33.31
CA GLU A 780 -16.86 1.11 33.11
C GLU A 780 -16.51 0.79 31.65
N LYS A 781 -17.19 1.42 30.69
CA LYS A 781 -16.95 1.26 29.25
C LYS A 781 -15.61 1.81 28.80
N ASN A 782 -15.20 2.93 29.38
CA ASN A 782 -13.87 3.47 29.17
C ASN A 782 -13.34 4.01 30.52
N PRO A 783 -12.59 3.20 31.28
CA PRO A 783 -11.97 3.61 32.54
C PRO A 783 -11.05 4.82 32.38
N ASN A 784 -10.59 5.06 31.16
CA ASN A 784 -9.73 6.16 30.80
C ASN A 784 -10.48 7.32 30.11
N LYS A 785 -11.82 7.34 30.07
CA LYS A 785 -12.60 8.36 29.33
C LYS A 785 -12.20 9.79 29.69
N VAL A 786 -12.02 10.05 30.98
CA VAL A 786 -11.63 11.38 31.48
C VAL A 786 -10.21 11.72 31.04
N ARG A 787 -9.27 10.77 31.17
CA ARG A 787 -7.90 10.91 30.66
C ARG A 787 -7.87 11.16 29.16
N ASP A 788 -8.59 10.37 28.38
CA ASP A 788 -8.61 10.45 26.91
C ASP A 788 -9.17 11.79 26.43
N LYS A 789 -10.25 12.26 27.06
CA LYS A 789 -10.80 13.60 26.81
C LYS A 789 -9.75 14.68 27.11
N LEU A 790 -9.09 14.60 28.27
CA LEU A 790 -8.03 15.55 28.62
C LEU A 790 -6.83 15.49 27.67
N LEU A 791 -6.48 14.31 27.14
CA LEU A 791 -5.42 14.15 26.13
C LEU A 791 -5.79 14.83 24.81
N ILE A 792 -7.04 14.71 24.36
CA ILE A 792 -7.55 15.41 23.18
C ILE A 792 -7.51 16.93 23.40
N GLU A 793 -8.03 17.41 24.52
CA GLU A 793 -8.03 18.84 24.86
C GLU A 793 -6.60 19.40 24.98
N LEU A 794 -5.67 18.63 25.57
CA LEU A 794 -4.25 18.96 25.64
C LEU A 794 -3.61 19.05 24.24
N THR A 795 -3.91 18.08 23.38
CA THR A 795 -3.41 18.05 21.99
C THR A 795 -3.93 19.24 21.19
N ASN A 796 -5.20 19.62 21.36
CA ASN A 796 -5.78 20.80 20.74
C ASN A 796 -5.04 22.09 21.19
N LEU A 797 -4.78 22.24 22.49
CA LEU A 797 -3.99 23.37 22.99
C LEU A 797 -2.58 23.41 22.40
N ILE A 798 -1.92 22.26 22.21
CA ILE A 798 -0.59 22.18 21.58
C ILE A 798 -0.67 22.57 20.10
N ASN A 799 -1.68 22.11 19.37
CA ASN A 799 -1.82 22.39 17.94
C ASN A 799 -2.12 23.87 17.66
N GLU A 800 -2.77 24.56 18.60
CA GLU A 800 -3.01 26.01 18.54
C GLU A 800 -1.73 26.85 18.71
N ASP A 801 -0.63 26.27 19.20
CA ASP A 801 0.64 26.95 19.49
C ASP A 801 1.15 27.78 18.30
N LYS A 802 1.17 27.19 17.11
CA LYS A 802 1.69 27.86 15.91
C LYS A 802 0.92 29.15 15.61
N LYS A 803 -0.42 29.08 15.64
CA LYS A 803 -1.28 30.25 15.42
C LYS A 803 -1.09 31.30 16.51
N LEU A 804 -0.92 30.88 17.75
CA LEU A 804 -0.68 31.79 18.88
C LEU A 804 0.67 32.51 18.75
N LYS A 805 1.75 31.78 18.43
CA LYS A 805 3.11 32.34 18.35
C LYS A 805 3.37 33.17 17.10
N GLU A 806 2.90 32.71 15.94
CA GLU A 806 3.17 33.35 14.65
C GLU A 806 2.11 34.40 14.29
N GLY A 807 0.90 34.29 14.83
CA GLY A 807 -0.27 35.07 14.37
C GLY A 807 -0.98 35.90 15.44
N SER A 808 -0.55 35.91 16.71
CA SER A 808 -1.26 36.62 17.78
C SER A 808 -0.37 37.58 18.58
N PHE A 809 -0.85 38.82 18.74
CA PHE A 809 -0.26 39.78 19.68
C PHE A 809 -0.27 39.27 21.12
N LYS A 810 -1.23 38.41 21.48
CA LYS A 810 -1.30 37.80 22.80
C LYS A 810 0.01 37.17 23.22
N TYR A 811 0.74 36.54 22.30
CA TYR A 811 2.06 35.98 22.58
C TYR A 811 3.20 36.95 22.22
N THR A 812 3.23 37.47 20.99
CA THR A 812 4.38 38.22 20.48
C THR A 812 4.65 39.51 21.26
N LYS A 813 3.60 40.16 21.79
CA LYS A 813 3.71 41.38 22.59
C LYS A 813 3.75 41.14 24.10
N ALA A 814 3.58 39.91 24.59
CA ALA A 814 3.54 39.65 26.03
C ALA A 814 4.86 39.96 26.76
N GLN A 815 4.86 39.91 28.10
CA GLN A 815 6.11 39.92 28.86
C GLN A 815 6.95 38.68 28.56
N LYS A 816 8.28 38.82 28.53
CA LYS A 816 9.21 37.72 28.27
C LYS A 816 9.03 36.58 29.27
N ALA A 817 8.86 36.89 30.55
CA ALA A 817 8.67 35.88 31.59
C ALA A 817 7.39 35.04 31.37
N LEU A 818 6.32 35.64 30.83
CA LEU A 818 5.07 34.94 30.54
C LEU A 818 5.19 34.07 29.28
N ARG A 819 5.91 34.55 28.25
CA ARG A 819 6.27 33.72 27.09
C ARG A 819 7.12 32.52 27.49
N ASP A 820 8.18 32.74 28.27
CA ASP A 820 9.06 31.67 28.75
C ASP A 820 8.26 30.63 29.57
N ALA A 821 7.31 31.06 30.40
CA ALA A 821 6.44 30.17 31.18
C ALA A 821 5.48 29.36 30.30
N TYR A 822 4.91 29.98 29.26
CA TYR A 822 4.09 29.28 28.27
C TYR A 822 4.92 28.27 27.47
N ASP A 823 6.11 28.66 26.99
CA ASP A 823 7.02 27.79 26.25
C ASP A 823 7.45 26.57 27.06
N LEU A 824 7.72 26.76 28.36
CA LEU A 824 8.02 25.67 29.27
C LEU A 824 6.82 24.73 29.47
N ALA A 825 5.63 25.27 29.72
CA ALA A 825 4.42 24.46 29.89
C ALA A 825 4.04 23.70 28.61
N LEU A 826 4.26 24.32 27.44
CA LEU A 826 4.06 23.69 26.14
C LEU A 826 5.07 22.56 25.89
N LYS A 827 6.34 22.77 26.27
CA LYS A 827 7.36 21.74 26.18
C LYS A 827 6.99 20.53 27.03
N GLU A 828 6.64 20.74 28.30
CA GLU A 828 6.20 19.65 29.19
C GLU A 828 4.97 18.91 28.64
N ALA A 829 4.04 19.62 28.00
CA ALA A 829 2.90 19.02 27.32
C ALA A 829 3.30 18.15 26.12
N LYS A 830 4.25 18.62 25.30
CA LYS A 830 4.80 17.85 24.17
C LYS A 830 5.58 16.62 24.66
N ASP A 831 6.39 16.77 25.70
CA ASP A 831 7.18 15.69 26.30
C ASP A 831 6.26 14.61 26.88
N LEU A 832 5.18 14.99 27.58
CA LEU A 832 4.19 14.03 28.11
C LEU A 832 3.57 13.15 27.00
N ILE A 833 3.28 13.75 25.84
CA ILE A 833 2.70 13.05 24.68
C ILE A 833 3.75 12.19 23.97
N ALA A 834 5.00 12.66 23.87
CA ALA A 834 6.06 11.96 23.16
C ALA A 834 6.63 10.77 23.94
N ASP A 835 6.82 10.92 25.25
CA ASP A 835 7.58 9.97 26.06
C ASP A 835 6.71 8.89 26.71
N ASN A 836 5.40 9.13 26.88
CA ASN A 836 4.51 8.19 27.57
C ASN A 836 3.40 7.69 26.66
N LYS A 837 3.46 6.39 26.29
CA LYS A 837 2.41 5.75 25.50
C LYS A 837 1.07 5.65 26.27
N ASN A 838 1.05 5.82 27.59
CA ASN A 838 -0.16 5.67 28.42
C ASN A 838 -0.09 6.48 29.75
N PRO A 839 -0.12 7.83 29.72
CA PRO A 839 -0.02 8.67 30.92
C PRO A 839 -1.22 8.51 31.87
N LYS A 840 -1.02 8.75 33.16
CA LYS A 840 -2.11 8.67 34.16
C LYS A 840 -3.03 9.89 34.05
N GLU A 841 -4.32 9.73 34.36
CA GLU A 841 -5.29 10.84 34.32
C GLU A 841 -4.82 12.08 35.09
N ALA A 842 -4.29 11.88 36.31
CA ALA A 842 -3.81 12.97 37.15
C ALA A 842 -2.63 13.74 36.50
N GLU A 843 -1.75 13.04 35.79
CA GLU A 843 -0.60 13.63 35.07
C GLU A 843 -1.10 14.48 33.90
N VAL A 844 -1.99 13.93 33.08
CA VAL A 844 -2.60 14.65 31.95
C VAL A 844 -3.36 15.88 32.44
N LYS A 845 -4.15 15.74 33.51
CA LYS A 845 -4.91 16.85 34.10
C LYS A 845 -4.01 17.97 34.60
N ALA A 846 -2.93 17.63 35.29
CA ALA A 846 -1.98 18.60 35.81
C ALA A 846 -1.29 19.39 34.69
N VAL A 847 -0.82 18.69 33.66
CA VAL A 847 -0.15 19.32 32.51
C VAL A 847 -1.12 20.17 31.68
N TYR A 848 -2.34 19.67 31.43
CA TYR A 848 -3.40 20.43 30.76
C TYR A 848 -3.71 21.75 31.48
N GLN A 849 -3.94 21.70 32.80
CA GLN A 849 -4.21 22.92 33.55
C GLN A 849 -3.01 23.88 33.58
N LYS A 850 -1.78 23.36 33.63
CA LYS A 850 -0.57 24.17 33.59
C LYS A 850 -0.44 24.93 32.27
N LEU A 851 -0.64 24.27 31.13
CA LEU A 851 -0.60 24.90 29.81
C LEU A 851 -1.73 25.91 29.63
N LEU A 852 -2.97 25.55 29.98
CA LEU A 852 -4.12 26.45 29.89
C LEU A 852 -3.93 27.71 30.72
N LYS A 853 -3.43 27.57 31.96
CA LYS A 853 -3.13 28.72 32.83
C LYS A 853 -2.04 29.61 32.25
N ALA A 854 -0.97 29.04 31.71
CA ALA A 854 0.11 29.82 31.09
C ALA A 854 -0.37 30.57 29.84
N LYS A 855 -1.17 29.92 28.99
CA LYS A 855 -1.81 30.54 27.82
C LYS A 855 -2.69 31.73 28.19
N ASN A 856 -3.50 31.58 29.25
CA ASN A 856 -4.39 32.63 29.73
C ASN A 856 -3.65 33.77 30.45
N ALA A 857 -2.46 33.52 30.97
CA ALA A 857 -1.63 34.53 31.64
C ALA A 857 -0.93 35.48 30.67
N LEU A 858 -0.73 35.08 29.42
CA LEU A 858 -0.16 35.94 28.37
C LEU A 858 -0.97 37.24 28.24
N ASP A 859 -0.26 38.38 28.24
CA ASP A 859 -0.82 39.72 28.37
C ASP A 859 -0.60 40.62 27.16
N GLY A 860 -0.07 40.08 26.06
CA GLY A 860 0.23 40.86 24.87
C GLY A 860 -1.02 41.44 24.18
N ASP A 861 -2.19 40.86 24.43
CA ASP A 861 -3.49 41.39 23.99
C ASP A 861 -3.88 42.70 24.71
N LYS A 862 -3.19 43.05 25.81
CA LYS A 862 -3.37 44.30 26.55
C LYS A 862 -2.38 45.39 26.14
N PHE A 863 -1.44 45.10 25.25
CA PHE A 863 -0.32 45.99 24.91
C PHE A 863 -0.79 47.33 24.34
N ASP A 864 -1.68 47.31 23.34
CA ASP A 864 -2.18 48.53 22.69
C ASP A 864 -2.96 49.41 23.68
N LYS A 865 -3.73 48.78 24.58
CA LYS A 865 -4.44 49.50 25.63
C LYS A 865 -3.46 50.23 26.55
N LEU A 866 -2.38 49.57 26.97
CA LEU A 866 -1.38 50.19 27.84
C LEU A 866 -0.69 51.38 27.16
N ILE A 867 -0.31 51.27 25.87
CA ILE A 867 0.31 52.39 25.14
C ILE A 867 -0.65 53.59 25.09
N ASN A 868 -1.93 53.35 24.79
CA ASN A 868 -2.94 54.40 24.76
C ASN A 868 -3.13 55.06 26.13
N ASP A 869 -3.17 54.25 27.20
CA ASP A 869 -3.26 54.74 28.58
C ASP A 869 -2.01 55.56 28.97
N LEU A 870 -0.81 55.16 28.54
CA LEU A 870 0.43 55.91 28.74
C LEU A 870 0.43 57.24 28.01
N ALA A 871 0.01 57.26 26.74
CA ALA A 871 -0.10 58.50 25.96
C ALA A 871 -1.11 59.47 26.59
N ALA A 872 -2.25 58.96 27.06
CA ALA A 872 -3.26 59.76 27.76
C ALA A 872 -2.73 60.30 29.11
N ARG A 873 -2.06 59.45 29.91
CA ARG A 873 -1.45 59.86 31.19
C ARG A 873 -0.36 60.90 31.00
N PHE A 874 0.49 60.75 29.99
CA PHE A 874 1.51 61.74 29.64
C PHE A 874 0.87 63.07 29.26
N LYS A 875 -0.10 63.08 28.34
CA LYS A 875 -0.83 64.32 27.95
C LYS A 875 -1.43 65.04 29.14
N LYS A 876 -2.02 64.30 30.08
CA LYS A 876 -2.64 64.84 31.30
C LYS A 876 -1.64 65.39 32.31
N ASN A 877 -0.46 64.79 32.45
CA ASN A 877 0.48 65.09 33.54
C ASN A 877 1.82 65.71 33.08
N GLN A 878 2.04 65.95 31.79
CA GLN A 878 3.30 66.48 31.26
C GLN A 878 3.77 67.79 31.96
N LEU A 879 2.85 68.64 32.42
CA LEU A 879 3.20 69.87 33.15
C LEU A 879 3.77 69.62 34.55
N LYS A 880 3.56 68.44 35.14
CA LYS A 880 4.16 68.02 36.41
C LYS A 880 5.61 67.57 36.27
N ILE A 881 6.06 67.27 35.06
CA ILE A 881 7.45 66.90 34.77
C ILE A 881 8.25 68.20 34.61
N ALA A 882 9.18 68.45 35.54
CA ALA A 882 9.87 69.74 35.66
C ALA A 882 10.73 70.10 34.43
N SER A 883 11.48 69.14 33.88
CA SER A 883 12.40 69.38 32.75
C SER A 883 11.70 69.25 31.39
N VAL A 884 11.95 70.21 30.49
CA VAL A 884 11.50 70.17 29.09
C VAL A 884 12.17 69.03 28.33
N GLU A 885 13.43 68.76 28.61
CA GLU A 885 14.22 67.67 28.04
C GLU A 885 13.65 66.32 28.48
N ALA A 886 13.31 66.17 29.76
CA ALA A 886 12.67 64.97 30.29
C ALA A 886 11.29 64.72 29.65
N ARG A 887 10.48 65.78 29.45
CA ARG A 887 9.21 65.71 28.71
C ARG A 887 9.41 65.20 27.28
N LYS A 888 10.38 65.76 26.55
CA LYS A 888 10.68 65.34 25.17
C LYS A 888 11.18 63.89 25.12
N ALA A 889 12.06 63.51 26.06
CA ALA A 889 12.61 62.16 26.13
C ALA A 889 11.54 61.10 26.40
N ILE A 890 10.66 61.32 27.39
CA ILE A 890 9.61 60.34 27.71
C ILE A 890 8.54 60.28 26.60
N ALA A 891 8.21 61.41 25.96
CA ALA A 891 7.32 61.41 24.79
C ALA A 891 7.91 60.61 23.61
N ALA A 892 9.21 60.76 23.33
CA ALA A 892 9.90 59.97 22.31
C ALA A 892 9.88 58.47 22.64
N LYS A 893 10.07 58.11 23.91
CA LYS A 893 9.99 56.71 24.37
C LYS A 893 8.59 56.12 24.24
N ILE A 894 7.54 56.87 24.59
CA ILE A 894 6.14 56.44 24.39
C ILE A 894 5.86 56.24 22.90
N ASN A 895 6.26 57.18 22.05
CA ASN A 895 6.07 57.07 20.60
C ASN A 895 6.83 55.88 20.01
N ALA A 896 8.03 55.58 20.52
CA ALA A 896 8.84 54.44 20.10
C ALA A 896 8.20 53.07 20.43
N LEU A 897 7.23 53.01 21.34
CA LEU A 897 6.46 51.77 21.60
C LEU A 897 5.55 51.37 20.43
N SER A 898 5.35 52.25 19.46
CA SER A 898 4.70 51.93 18.17
C SER A 898 5.56 51.03 17.28
N ASP A 899 6.83 50.79 17.64
CA ASP A 899 7.70 49.86 16.91
C ASP A 899 7.08 48.44 16.90
N PRO A 900 6.97 47.79 15.73
CA PRO A 900 6.51 46.41 15.62
C PRO A 900 7.23 45.42 16.55
N LYS A 901 8.47 45.70 16.96
CA LYS A 901 9.28 44.87 17.87
C LYS A 901 9.10 45.20 19.35
N ALA A 902 8.43 46.30 19.70
CA ALA A 902 8.21 46.65 21.11
C ALA A 902 7.31 45.62 21.79
N THR A 903 7.57 45.35 23.07
CA THR A 903 6.86 44.34 23.88
C THR A 903 6.32 44.94 25.17
N MET A 904 5.46 44.20 25.88
CA MET A 904 4.92 44.61 27.18
C MET A 904 6.03 44.98 28.19
N ASP A 905 7.19 44.33 28.14
CA ASP A 905 8.34 44.68 28.99
C ASP A 905 8.89 46.09 28.71
N ASP A 906 8.79 46.56 27.47
CA ASP A 906 9.19 47.91 27.07
C ASP A 906 8.13 48.92 27.53
N ALA A 907 6.85 48.62 27.32
CA ALA A 907 5.76 49.49 27.75
C ALA A 907 5.73 49.66 29.27
N LEU A 908 5.90 48.59 30.05
CA LEU A 908 5.97 48.66 31.52
C LEU A 908 7.20 49.43 32.02
N ARG A 909 8.32 49.40 31.29
CA ARG A 909 9.51 50.19 31.62
C ARG A 909 9.26 51.69 31.40
N VAL A 910 8.61 52.04 30.29
CA VAL A 910 8.21 53.41 29.98
C VAL A 910 7.14 53.90 30.97
N GLU A 911 6.20 53.04 31.36
CA GLU A 911 5.22 53.34 32.42
C GLU A 911 5.90 53.73 33.72
N LYS A 912 6.84 52.90 34.18
CA LYS A 912 7.58 53.16 35.41
C LYS A 912 8.36 54.47 35.35
N GLU A 913 9.04 54.73 34.23
CA GLU A 913 9.80 55.97 34.05
C GLU A 913 8.89 57.20 34.02
N LEU A 914 7.73 57.11 33.37
CA LEU A 914 6.72 58.17 33.38
C LEU A 914 6.22 58.43 34.81
N ASP A 915 5.98 57.38 35.61
CA ASP A 915 5.54 57.51 36.99
C ASP A 915 6.59 58.13 37.91
N ASP A 916 7.85 57.74 37.75
CA ASP A 916 8.97 58.33 38.49
C ASP A 916 9.16 59.82 38.13
N LEU A 917 8.89 60.22 36.88
CA LEU A 917 8.94 61.63 36.44
C LEU A 917 7.75 62.47 36.91
N ILE A 918 6.56 61.88 37.00
CA ILE A 918 5.35 62.57 37.50
C ILE A 918 5.42 62.74 39.03
N ASN A 919 6.00 61.77 39.73
CA ASN A 919 6.10 61.74 41.19
C ASN A 919 7.57 61.57 41.64
N PRO A 920 8.43 62.58 41.41
CA PRO A 920 9.84 62.48 41.77
C PRO A 920 9.98 62.27 43.28
N LYS A 921 10.62 61.17 43.67
CA LYS A 921 11.00 60.95 45.07
C LYS A 921 12.14 61.91 45.40
N PHE A 922 11.88 62.93 46.23
CA PHE A 922 12.91 63.79 46.78
C PHE A 922 13.90 62.94 47.60
N ALA A 923 15.12 62.75 47.08
CA ALA A 923 16.24 62.25 47.87
C ALA A 923 16.88 63.42 48.61
N ALA A 924 17.09 63.23 49.91
CA ALA A 924 17.75 64.18 50.79
C ALA A 924 19.17 64.53 50.29
N THR A 925 19.52 65.79 50.54
CA THR A 925 20.79 66.47 50.32
C THR A 925 22.00 65.64 50.77
N THR A 926 23.00 65.48 49.89
CA THR A 926 24.40 65.25 50.29
C THR A 926 25.34 66.10 49.42
N THR A 927 26.23 66.79 50.12
CA THR A 927 27.17 67.82 49.69
C THR A 927 28.38 67.26 48.92
N LEU A 928 28.92 68.09 48.02
CA LEU A 928 30.10 67.88 47.16
C LEU A 928 31.44 67.91 47.92
N THR A 929 32.49 67.29 47.34
CA THR A 929 33.83 67.84 46.94
C THR A 929 34.93 66.72 46.80
N PRO A 930 36.14 66.93 46.20
CA PRO A 930 36.41 66.76 44.74
C PRO A 930 37.77 66.04 44.39
N THR A 931 38.07 65.76 43.10
CA THR A 931 39.30 66.18 42.33
C THR A 931 39.69 65.31 41.10
N ASN A 932 39.89 66.02 39.97
CA ASN A 932 40.86 65.92 38.83
C ASN A 932 40.97 64.65 37.94
N GLN A 933 40.60 64.68 36.63
CA GLN A 933 41.35 65.11 35.40
C GLN A 933 42.44 64.07 34.95
N VAL A 934 42.65 63.61 33.68
CA VAL A 934 42.67 64.19 32.29
C VAL A 934 42.55 63.08 31.19
N GLN A 935 42.25 63.48 29.93
CA GLN A 935 42.28 62.76 28.60
C GLN A 935 43.69 62.25 28.16
N THR A 936 43.93 61.31 27.21
CA THR A 936 43.73 61.34 25.73
C THR A 936 44.07 60.00 24.97
N SER A 937 43.42 59.81 23.79
CA SER A 937 43.85 59.37 22.43
C SER A 937 44.53 58.01 22.03
N THR A 938 43.89 57.37 21.01
CA THR A 938 44.37 56.64 19.78
C THR A 938 44.90 55.16 19.74
N ARG A 939 44.35 54.42 18.74
CA ARG A 939 44.52 53.04 18.16
C ARG A 939 45.89 52.75 17.48
N PRO A 940 46.17 51.59 16.80
CA PRO A 940 45.77 50.15 16.90
C PRO A 940 46.98 49.15 16.75
N VAL A 941 46.76 47.80 16.66
CA VAL A 941 47.36 46.82 15.68
C VAL A 941 47.08 45.34 16.08
N SER A 942 46.98 44.49 15.04
CA SER A 942 46.58 43.07 14.98
C SER A 942 47.65 42.05 15.41
N THR A 943 47.23 40.82 15.72
CA THR A 943 47.85 39.58 15.18
C THR A 943 46.96 38.35 15.41
N ALA A 944 46.95 37.44 14.44
CA ALA A 944 46.21 36.18 14.41
C ALA A 944 47.14 34.96 14.59
N ARG A 945 46.64 33.85 15.16
CA ARG A 945 46.82 32.43 14.70
C ARG A 945 46.21 31.39 15.68
N ASN A 946 45.22 30.62 15.16
CA ASN A 946 44.85 29.18 15.26
C ASN A 946 45.54 28.27 16.31
N ALA A 947 45.01 27.14 16.82
CA ALA A 947 43.76 26.36 16.74
C ALA A 947 43.79 25.28 17.86
N GLY A 948 42.65 24.67 18.23
CA GLY A 948 42.63 23.47 19.09
C GLY A 948 41.24 23.07 19.60
N SER A 949 40.64 22.08 18.94
CA SER A 949 39.41 21.38 19.37
C SER A 949 39.66 20.47 20.59
N ILE A 950 38.65 20.30 21.47
CA ILE A 950 38.14 19.00 21.97
C ILE A 950 36.82 19.24 22.74
N VAL A 951 35.85 18.36 22.47
CA VAL A 951 34.51 18.22 23.06
C VAL A 951 34.58 17.41 24.37
N LYS A 952 33.82 17.78 25.43
CA LYS A 952 32.87 16.90 26.17
C LYS A 952 32.30 17.52 27.47
N THR A 953 30.97 17.63 27.47
CA THR A 953 29.96 17.29 28.52
C THR A 953 30.08 17.82 29.95
N GLY A 954 28.97 18.43 30.42
CA GLY A 954 28.68 18.60 31.85
C GLY A 954 27.37 19.34 32.13
N ILE A 955 26.25 18.61 32.16
CA ILE A 955 24.96 19.07 32.70
C ILE A 955 25.09 19.19 34.23
N ASN A 956 24.77 20.37 34.80
CA ASN A 956 24.12 20.60 36.10
C ASN A 956 24.13 22.13 36.39
N GLY A 957 23.06 22.81 36.82
CA GLY A 957 21.85 22.31 37.45
C GLY A 957 20.68 23.30 37.49
N ILE A 958 19.51 22.70 37.68
CA ILE A 958 18.13 23.19 37.55
C ILE A 958 17.65 23.95 38.81
N ALA A 959 18.49 24.79 39.43
CA ALA A 959 18.14 25.40 40.73
C ALA A 959 17.45 26.78 40.65
N LYS A 960 17.33 27.42 39.47
CA LYS A 960 16.90 28.84 39.38
C LYS A 960 15.44 29.09 39.00
N VAL A 961 14.63 28.05 38.73
CA VAL A 961 13.26 28.23 38.22
C VAL A 961 12.21 28.42 39.33
N ALA A 962 12.48 28.01 40.57
CA ALA A 962 11.52 28.17 41.68
C ALA A 962 11.39 29.63 42.19
N ALA A 963 12.41 30.47 42.00
CA ALA A 963 12.40 31.85 42.50
C ALA A 963 11.53 32.81 41.66
N VAL A 964 11.23 32.49 40.40
CA VAL A 964 10.54 33.39 39.47
C VAL A 964 9.00 33.32 39.62
N LEU A 965 8.45 32.18 40.04
CA LEU A 965 7.01 32.01 40.26
C LEU A 965 6.48 32.75 41.51
N VAL A 966 7.34 33.03 42.48
CA VAL A 966 6.99 33.79 43.70
C VAL A 966 6.85 35.29 43.40
N VAL A 967 7.62 35.82 42.44
CA VAL A 967 7.59 37.25 42.09
C VAL A 967 6.30 37.64 41.35
N ALA A 968 5.76 36.75 40.50
CA ALA A 968 4.50 36.98 39.78
C ALA A 968 3.26 36.94 40.71
N ALA A 969 3.28 36.11 41.76
CA ALA A 969 2.18 36.04 42.74
C ALA A 969 2.16 37.25 43.70
N ILE A 970 3.32 37.85 43.98
CA ILE A 970 3.43 39.04 44.84
C ILE A 970 2.89 40.30 44.13
N ILE A 971 3.09 40.42 42.81
CA ILE A 971 2.58 41.56 42.02
C ILE A 971 1.04 41.51 41.89
N LEU A 972 0.44 40.32 41.77
CA LEU A 972 -1.02 40.18 41.65
C LEU A 972 -1.79 40.39 42.97
N LYS A 973 -1.12 40.19 44.12
CA LYS A 973 -1.69 40.44 45.46
C LYS A 973 -1.59 41.92 45.88
N LEU A 974 -0.76 42.72 45.21
CA LEU A 974 -0.62 44.16 45.47
C LEU A 974 -1.58 45.03 44.63
N THR A 975 -2.17 44.50 43.55
CA THR A 975 -3.11 45.24 42.69
C THR A 975 -4.59 44.99 43.00
N SER A 976 -4.92 44.14 43.98
CA SER A 976 -6.32 43.76 44.32
C SER A 976 -6.86 44.34 45.64
N LYS A 977 -6.22 45.35 46.24
CA LYS A 977 -6.79 46.07 47.40
C LYS A 977 -7.06 47.55 47.10
N LYS A 978 -8.30 47.84 46.70
CA LYS A 978 -9.12 49.04 46.98
C LYS A 978 -10.45 48.86 46.22
N GLY A 979 -11.48 48.29 46.86
CA GLY A 979 -12.66 49.05 47.35
C GLY A 979 -13.83 48.76 46.40
N ASP A 980 -15.10 48.60 46.78
CA ASP A 980 -15.75 48.81 48.06
C ASP A 980 -17.06 48.03 48.13
N LYS A 981 -17.52 47.86 49.37
CA LYS A 981 -18.85 47.40 49.75
C LYS A 981 -19.96 48.22 49.08
N LYS A 982 -20.86 47.55 48.37
CA LYS A 982 -22.33 47.58 48.58
C LYS A 982 -22.98 46.52 47.71
#